data_AF-A0A285HRW1-F1
#
_entry.id   AF-A0A285HRW1-F1
#
_cell.length_a   1.000
_cell.length_b   1.000
_cell.length_c   1.000
_cell.angle_alpha   90.00
_cell.angle_beta   90.00
_cell.angle_gamma   90.00
#
_symmetry.space_group_name_H-M   'P 1'
#
loop_
_entity.id
_entity.type
_entity.pdbx_description
1 polymer ?
#
loop_
_entity_poly.entity_id
_entity_poly.type
_entity_poly.pdbx_seq_one_letter_code
_entity_poly.pdbx_strand_id
1 'polypeptide(L)'
;MTVQLRGRAGDGPLDHLRTMIRALPVPTSPVTFPSREAALGLALMDLSFRLDHLPRLSEHLTLMDRGHMSRTISVDVDLDLISGRLRDTLTVPGEGSSLWVPVSRYSRRDLAPVVIRESNGEVVPRLSHRDANRVTAAAFVKLLFMLINAHEDVSAPASPIHQLRHTHQRSRWLIEAAITELIMVGSPAGQRLHTPLDHAELTAPVARGGGSHSVRDLALVGLEALFPGDEQVPFARLLQLAVRQYILVAQLGLDRPRRFLTWEAPLLPAQHRPAPLQTLAKNVLPVNREFVVEYETEIPRSVKAYHLTLEVRQEISVRRFLMSSDVDEEFVEVLAQDLESVARRAALLGEHHKLLELEMQGIASRLAELGRRRLVDLAGYEAYLARLPIPVGPGSAPPPARLTSAQVLEALSHGDCSLEVLAAFCAHYSADGMQHLAKSLLAGPALLNIAAGLRAVQAGRDVTTDNDPREHGAHAHWRRPSVELSPQSTEPVRVFAYMALADEAPALIESITRMVAGLALVVLGIGTLLSGGIEWLYSPEVSEHFVPEQADAVVAVLLLVPGLLLARLDLPSTKSVLGQLHRFQRTLAAASVVVTTALAIVVGTVQSDREMTRMFQLALAILLGILVCCLCEFYARRIHRGSSVPRSTKVPRWLRDARRSTRHPVEPDDFFDARGEV
;
A
#
# COMPACT_ATOMS: atom_id res chain seq x y z
N MET A 1 -7.38 -19.60 9.58
CA MET A 1 -8.57 -18.76 9.37
C MET A 1 -8.34 -17.98 8.07
N THR A 2 -8.69 -18.61 6.96
CA THR A 2 -8.55 -18.09 5.61
C THR A 2 -9.69 -17.11 5.36
N VAL A 3 -9.38 -15.82 5.30
CA VAL A 3 -10.30 -14.84 4.72
C VAL A 3 -10.29 -15.13 3.21
N GLN A 4 -11.17 -16.04 2.79
CA GLN A 4 -11.61 -16.08 1.41
C GLN A 4 -12.20 -14.71 1.12
N LEU A 5 -11.48 -13.91 0.33
CA LEU A 5 -12.06 -12.84 -0.45
C LEU A 5 -13.04 -13.47 -1.43
N ARG A 6 -14.23 -13.86 -0.93
CA ARG A 6 -15.42 -13.97 -1.78
C ARG A 6 -15.71 -12.56 -2.25
N GLY A 7 -15.18 -12.20 -3.42
CA GLY A 7 -15.80 -11.18 -4.24
C GLY A 7 -17.28 -11.51 -4.31
N ARG A 8 -18.14 -10.52 -4.07
CA ARG A 8 -19.58 -10.68 -4.24
C ARG A 8 -19.80 -11.21 -5.66
N ALA A 9 -20.46 -12.36 -5.77
CA ALA A 9 -20.96 -12.86 -7.04
C ALA A 9 -21.93 -11.81 -7.60
N GLY A 10 -21.47 -11.01 -8.58
CA GLY A 10 -22.25 -9.93 -9.19
C GLY A 10 -21.50 -8.65 -9.62
N ASP A 11 -20.19 -8.52 -9.35
CA ASP A 11 -19.40 -7.31 -9.72
C ASP A 11 -18.41 -7.54 -10.89
N GLY A 12 -18.70 -8.49 -11.80
CA GLY A 12 -17.86 -8.76 -12.96
C GLY A 12 -17.89 -7.65 -14.02
N PRO A 13 -16.82 -7.40 -14.80
CA PRO A 13 -16.83 -6.42 -15.90
C PRO A 13 -17.86 -6.75 -16.98
N LEU A 14 -18.15 -8.03 -17.21
CA LEU A 14 -19.21 -8.47 -18.12
C LEU A 14 -20.61 -8.18 -17.54
N ASP A 15 -20.78 -8.16 -16.22
CA ASP A 15 -22.06 -7.78 -15.58
C ASP A 15 -22.37 -6.30 -15.77
N HIS A 16 -21.35 -5.44 -15.68
CA HIS A 16 -21.50 -4.02 -16.03
C HIS A 16 -21.90 -3.85 -17.50
N LEU A 17 -21.30 -4.63 -18.41
CA LEU A 17 -21.65 -4.59 -19.82
C LEU A 17 -23.09 -5.09 -20.07
N ARG A 18 -23.51 -6.20 -19.43
CA ARG A 18 -24.89 -6.71 -19.47
C ARG A 18 -25.88 -5.65 -18.97
N THR A 19 -25.52 -4.95 -17.89
CA THR A 19 -26.31 -3.85 -17.34
C THR A 19 -26.43 -2.70 -18.34
N MET A 20 -25.35 -2.33 -19.03
CA MET A 20 -25.38 -1.30 -20.08
C MET A 20 -26.24 -1.69 -21.28
N ILE A 21 -26.15 -2.93 -21.75
CA ILE A 21 -26.97 -3.44 -22.86
C ILE A 21 -28.48 -3.33 -22.53
N ARG A 22 -28.84 -3.59 -21.27
CA ARG A 22 -30.24 -3.44 -20.80
C ARG A 22 -30.65 -1.97 -20.68
N ALA A 23 -29.75 -1.10 -20.24
CA ALA A 23 -30.04 0.30 -19.95
C ALA A 23 -30.09 1.20 -21.19
N LEU A 24 -29.24 0.97 -22.19
CA LEU A 24 -29.11 1.86 -23.34
C LEU A 24 -30.29 1.75 -24.32
N PRO A 25 -30.65 2.85 -25.01
CA PRO A 25 -31.57 2.80 -26.14
C PRO A 25 -30.98 1.96 -27.27
N VAL A 26 -31.82 1.22 -27.99
CA VAL A 26 -31.35 0.43 -29.15
C VAL A 26 -30.89 1.37 -30.25
N PRO A 27 -29.61 1.31 -30.66
CA PRO A 27 -29.09 2.20 -31.67
C PRO A 27 -29.68 1.90 -33.05
N THR A 28 -29.98 2.96 -33.80
CA THR A 28 -30.49 2.87 -35.18
C THR A 28 -29.37 2.85 -36.22
N SER A 29 -28.12 3.10 -35.82
CA SER A 29 -26.92 3.14 -36.66
C SER A 29 -25.70 2.63 -35.90
N PRO A 30 -24.65 2.14 -36.58
CA PRO A 30 -23.40 1.71 -35.92
C PRO A 30 -22.68 2.87 -35.24
N VAL A 31 -21.90 2.55 -34.20
CA VAL A 31 -20.90 3.48 -33.66
C VAL A 31 -19.71 3.49 -34.61
N THR A 32 -19.44 4.62 -35.26
CA THR A 32 -18.37 4.72 -36.25
C THR A 32 -17.13 5.36 -35.65
N PHE A 33 -16.04 4.60 -35.62
CA PHE A 33 -14.71 5.13 -35.32
C PHE A 33 -13.83 5.08 -36.58
N PRO A 34 -13.04 6.12 -36.86
CA PRO A 34 -11.99 6.05 -37.88
C PRO A 34 -11.05 4.88 -37.58
N SER A 35 -10.65 4.13 -38.62
CA SER A 35 -9.74 2.99 -38.43
C SER A 35 -8.41 3.38 -37.78
N ARG A 36 -7.97 4.63 -37.99
CA ARG A 36 -6.80 5.20 -37.32
C ARG A 36 -6.99 5.34 -35.81
N GLU A 37 -8.16 5.76 -35.33
CA GLU A 37 -8.43 5.88 -33.88
C GLU A 37 -8.41 4.51 -33.20
N ALA A 38 -8.98 3.49 -33.84
CA ALA A 38 -8.92 2.12 -33.33
C ALA A 38 -7.47 1.58 -33.29
N ALA A 39 -6.67 1.84 -34.33
CA ALA A 39 -5.27 1.45 -34.36
C ALA A 39 -4.44 2.17 -33.29
N LEU A 40 -4.63 3.48 -33.14
CA LEU A 40 -4.01 4.29 -32.08
C LEU A 40 -4.40 3.77 -30.69
N GLY A 41 -5.69 3.52 -30.44
CA GLY A 41 -6.15 2.99 -29.17
C GLY A 41 -5.57 1.62 -28.82
N LEU A 42 -5.42 0.72 -29.81
CA LEU A 42 -4.77 -0.58 -29.61
C LEU A 42 -3.28 -0.43 -29.28
N ALA A 43 -2.58 0.44 -29.99
CA ALA A 43 -1.17 0.73 -29.72
C ALA A 43 -0.96 1.36 -28.34
N LEU A 44 -1.81 2.31 -27.95
CA LEU A 44 -1.78 2.93 -26.62
C LEU A 44 -2.09 1.91 -25.53
N MET A 45 -3.08 1.03 -25.73
CA MET A 45 -3.39 -0.04 -24.78
C MET A 45 -2.21 -0.98 -24.59
N ASP A 46 -1.64 -1.53 -25.67
CA ASP A 46 -0.49 -2.44 -25.60
C ASP A 46 0.69 -1.81 -24.85
N LEU A 47 1.03 -0.57 -25.19
CA LEU A 47 2.08 0.18 -24.48
C LEU A 47 1.70 0.50 -23.03
N SER A 48 0.43 0.80 -22.71
CA SER A 48 0.01 1.16 -21.35
C SER A 48 -0.02 -0.01 -20.36
N PHE A 49 -0.23 -1.23 -20.86
CA PHE A 49 -0.22 -2.43 -20.03
C PHE A 49 1.19 -2.92 -19.79
N ARG A 50 2.05 -2.84 -20.80
CA ARG A 50 3.44 -3.24 -20.69
C ARG A 50 4.28 -2.16 -20.04
N LEU A 51 4.26 -0.92 -20.54
CA LEU A 51 5.16 0.18 -20.18
C LEU A 51 6.66 -0.16 -20.37
N ASP A 52 6.99 -1.01 -21.34
CA ASP A 52 8.37 -1.43 -21.63
C ASP A 52 9.32 -0.26 -21.96
N HIS A 53 8.75 0.85 -22.47
CA HIS A 53 9.48 2.08 -22.78
C HIS A 53 9.77 2.96 -21.55
N LEU A 54 9.38 2.54 -20.34
CA LEU A 54 9.66 3.21 -19.07
C LEU A 54 10.72 2.44 -18.28
N PRO A 55 12.03 2.67 -18.52
CA PRO A 55 13.09 1.97 -17.78
C PRO A 55 13.04 2.23 -16.27
N ARG A 56 12.58 3.41 -15.83
CA ARG A 56 12.59 3.81 -14.43
C ARG A 56 11.31 4.58 -14.05
N LEU A 57 10.73 4.19 -12.93
CA LEU A 57 9.63 4.89 -12.25
C LEU A 57 10.12 5.38 -10.89
N SER A 58 9.85 6.64 -10.55
CA SER A 58 10.16 7.21 -9.25
C SER A 58 8.93 7.88 -8.66
N GLU A 59 8.64 7.60 -7.40
CA GLU A 59 7.59 8.26 -6.64
C GLU A 59 8.21 9.03 -5.48
N HIS A 60 7.80 10.30 -5.35
CA HIS A 60 8.15 11.17 -4.25
C HIS A 60 6.90 11.43 -3.42
N LEU A 61 6.91 10.91 -2.20
CA LEU A 61 5.83 11.04 -1.24
C LEU A 61 6.16 12.19 -0.28
N THR A 62 5.23 13.13 -0.13
CA THR A 62 5.33 14.17 0.89
C THR A 62 4.14 14.06 1.83
N LEU A 63 4.43 13.79 3.10
CA LEU A 63 3.39 13.66 4.12
C LEU A 63 2.96 15.06 4.57
N MET A 64 1.83 15.55 4.05
CA MET A 64 1.35 16.90 4.33
C MET A 64 0.77 17.03 5.74
N ASP A 65 -0.12 16.10 6.08
CA ASP A 65 -0.87 16.01 7.34
C ASP A 65 -1.15 14.54 7.69
N ARG A 66 -1.78 14.28 8.85
CA ARG A 66 -2.20 12.93 9.28
C ARG A 66 -2.90 12.13 8.17
N GLY A 67 -3.87 12.75 7.51
CA GLY A 67 -4.79 12.05 6.62
C GLY A 67 -4.51 12.21 5.14
N HIS A 68 -3.47 12.96 4.77
CA HIS A 68 -3.22 13.35 3.38
C HIS A 68 -1.74 13.23 3.05
N MET A 69 -1.47 12.54 1.95
CA MET A 69 -0.14 12.41 1.38
C MET A 69 -0.17 12.91 -0.06
N SER A 70 0.72 13.83 -0.40
CA SER A 70 0.94 14.22 -1.79
C SER A 70 1.95 13.29 -2.43
N ARG A 71 1.74 12.99 -3.71
CA ARG A 71 2.57 12.09 -4.48
C ARG A 71 2.99 12.79 -5.76
N THR A 72 4.29 12.90 -6.01
CA THR A 72 4.84 13.34 -7.28
C THR A 72 5.42 12.13 -7.99
N ILE A 73 5.04 11.91 -9.23
CA ILE A 73 5.54 10.79 -10.03
C ILE A 73 6.52 11.34 -11.05
N SER A 74 7.65 10.65 -11.20
CA SER A 74 8.68 10.94 -12.18
C SER A 74 9.02 9.68 -12.96
N VAL A 75 9.06 9.76 -14.29
CA VAL A 75 9.37 8.63 -15.18
C VAL A 75 10.47 9.00 -16.15
N ASP A 76 11.38 8.05 -16.34
CA ASP A 76 12.30 8.06 -17.49
C ASP A 76 11.59 7.35 -18.65
N VAL A 77 11.47 8.02 -19.78
CA VAL A 77 10.89 7.49 -21.02
C VAL A 77 12.00 7.29 -22.03
N ASP A 78 12.10 6.09 -22.60
CA ASP A 78 13.02 5.78 -23.70
C ASP A 78 12.23 5.39 -24.95
N LEU A 79 12.17 6.30 -25.92
CA LEU A 79 11.44 6.13 -27.17
C LEU A 79 12.08 5.03 -28.04
N ASP A 80 13.37 4.72 -27.88
CA ASP A 80 14.10 3.67 -28.64
C ASP A 80 13.63 2.26 -28.34
N LEU A 81 12.93 2.08 -27.22
CA LEU A 81 12.29 0.82 -26.86
C LEU A 81 10.93 0.63 -27.57
N ILE A 82 10.37 1.67 -28.18
CA ILE A 82 9.11 1.58 -28.94
C ILE A 82 9.41 1.07 -30.35
N SER A 83 8.83 -0.09 -30.70
CA SER A 83 9.01 -0.70 -32.03
C SER A 83 8.58 0.24 -33.17
N GLY A 84 9.26 0.16 -34.32
CA GLY A 84 8.99 1.02 -35.48
C GLY A 84 7.54 0.98 -35.94
N ARG A 85 6.91 -0.21 -35.94
CA ARG A 85 5.49 -0.38 -36.31
C ARG A 85 4.54 0.35 -35.35
N LEU A 86 4.85 0.34 -34.04
CA LEU A 86 4.07 1.09 -33.06
C LEU A 86 4.30 2.60 -33.26
N ARG A 87 5.54 3.04 -33.47
CA ARG A 87 5.87 4.46 -33.71
C ARG A 87 5.01 5.05 -34.83
N ASP A 88 4.93 4.38 -35.98
CA ASP A 88 4.13 4.86 -37.13
C ASP A 88 2.64 5.07 -36.78
N THR A 89 2.10 4.24 -35.88
CA THR A 89 0.71 4.34 -35.44
C THR A 89 0.50 5.45 -34.40
N LEU A 90 1.53 5.72 -33.59
CA LEU A 90 1.51 6.71 -32.50
C LEU A 90 1.85 8.13 -32.97
N THR A 91 2.37 8.29 -34.19
CA THR A 91 2.71 9.60 -34.76
C THR A 91 1.53 10.55 -34.79
N VAL A 92 1.75 11.75 -34.26
CA VAL A 92 0.74 12.81 -34.20
C VAL A 92 0.38 13.27 -35.62
N PRO A 93 -0.92 13.36 -35.98
CA PRO A 93 -1.33 13.90 -37.27
C PRO A 93 -0.83 15.35 -37.46
N GLY A 94 -0.22 15.65 -38.61
CA GLY A 94 0.22 17.01 -38.94
C GLY A 94 1.58 17.41 -38.36
N GLU A 95 2.01 16.79 -37.27
CA GLU A 95 3.32 16.97 -36.65
C GLU A 95 4.12 15.65 -36.73
N GLY A 96 4.80 15.43 -37.86
CA GLY A 96 5.59 14.22 -38.12
C GLY A 96 6.82 14.02 -37.21
N SER A 97 7.02 14.91 -36.24
CA SER A 97 8.15 14.91 -35.30
C SER A 97 7.77 14.53 -33.88
N SER A 98 6.53 14.08 -33.61
CA SER A 98 6.09 13.71 -32.26
C SER A 98 5.23 12.45 -32.20
N LEU A 99 5.24 11.79 -31.03
CA LEU A 99 4.50 10.57 -30.74
C LEU A 99 3.55 10.76 -29.55
N TRP A 100 2.38 10.14 -29.62
CA TRP A 100 1.54 9.91 -28.45
C TRP A 100 2.05 8.72 -27.65
N VAL A 101 2.51 8.95 -26.42
CA VAL A 101 3.15 7.91 -25.59
C VAL A 101 2.42 7.79 -24.25
N PRO A 102 1.91 6.60 -23.88
CA PRO A 102 1.31 6.40 -22.56
C PRO A 102 2.40 6.37 -21.50
N VAL A 103 2.23 7.13 -20.41
CA VAL A 103 3.26 7.30 -19.37
C VAL A 103 2.81 6.80 -18.00
N SER A 104 1.50 6.67 -17.76
CA SER A 104 0.95 6.14 -16.51
C SER A 104 -0.55 5.79 -16.64
N ARG A 105 -1.11 5.17 -15.61
CA ARG A 105 -2.53 4.87 -15.43
C ARG A 105 -3.02 5.41 -14.08
N TYR A 106 -4.20 6.03 -14.04
CA TYR A 106 -4.81 6.56 -12.81
C TYR A 106 -6.18 5.97 -12.57
N SER A 107 -6.60 5.86 -11.31
CA SER A 107 -7.99 5.51 -11.01
C SER A 107 -8.92 6.58 -11.53
N ARG A 108 -10.09 6.19 -12.06
CA ARG A 108 -11.14 7.15 -12.43
C ARG A 108 -11.74 7.89 -11.25
N ARG A 109 -11.53 7.40 -10.03
CA ARG A 109 -11.95 8.10 -8.81
C ARG A 109 -11.14 9.38 -8.59
N ASP A 110 -9.95 9.45 -9.17
CA ASP A 110 -9.08 10.60 -9.05
C ASP A 110 -9.31 11.59 -10.18
N LEU A 111 -10.14 12.60 -9.92
CA LEU A 111 -10.58 13.57 -10.94
C LEU A 111 -9.65 14.77 -11.11
N ALA A 112 -8.47 14.77 -10.48
CA ALA A 112 -7.56 15.91 -10.54
C ALA A 112 -6.92 16.03 -11.94
N PRO A 113 -6.94 17.22 -12.57
CA PRO A 113 -6.25 17.43 -13.84
C PRO A 113 -4.73 17.33 -13.63
N VAL A 114 -4.10 16.38 -14.33
CA VAL A 114 -2.65 16.19 -14.27
C VAL A 114 -1.95 17.14 -15.25
N VAL A 115 -0.88 17.80 -14.80
CA VAL A 115 0.00 18.62 -15.64
C VAL A 115 1.35 17.90 -15.74
N ILE A 116 1.72 17.48 -16.95
CA ILE A 116 3.00 16.81 -17.21
C ILE A 116 4.05 17.87 -17.52
N ARG A 117 5.19 17.79 -16.85
CA ARG A 117 6.34 18.66 -17.06
C ARG A 117 7.55 17.84 -17.48
N GLU A 118 8.35 18.37 -18.39
CA GLU A 118 9.67 17.81 -18.70
C GLU A 118 10.72 18.30 -17.68
N SER A 119 11.94 17.78 -17.73
CA SER A 119 13.07 18.17 -16.87
C SER A 119 13.43 19.66 -16.91
N ASN A 120 13.12 20.37 -18.00
CA ASN A 120 13.29 21.83 -18.11
C ASN A 120 12.14 22.63 -17.47
N GLY A 121 11.11 21.96 -16.94
CA GLY A 121 9.92 22.57 -16.35
C GLY A 121 8.82 22.93 -17.36
N GLU A 122 9.06 22.76 -18.66
CA GLU A 122 8.07 23.02 -19.72
C GLU A 122 6.92 22.02 -19.64
N VAL A 123 5.71 22.51 -19.92
CA VAL A 123 4.50 21.69 -19.89
C VAL A 123 4.40 20.91 -21.19
N VAL A 124 4.30 19.59 -21.06
CA VAL A 124 4.17 18.68 -22.20
C VAL A 124 2.69 18.54 -22.57
N PRO A 125 2.32 18.68 -23.87
CA PRO A 125 0.95 18.44 -24.31
C PRO A 125 0.53 17.00 -24.00
N ARG A 126 -0.76 16.80 -23.70
CA ARG A 126 -1.31 15.48 -23.40
C ARG A 126 -2.67 15.28 -24.04
N LEU A 127 -3.06 14.03 -24.26
CA LEU A 127 -4.44 13.73 -24.61
C LEU A 127 -5.37 14.11 -23.45
N SER A 128 -6.52 14.67 -23.80
CA SER A 128 -7.61 14.83 -22.83
C SER A 128 -8.13 13.46 -22.42
N HIS A 129 -8.72 13.34 -21.22
CA HIS A 129 -9.32 12.06 -20.80
C HIS A 129 -10.42 11.62 -21.77
N ARG A 130 -11.14 12.58 -22.35
CA ARG A 130 -12.17 12.32 -23.35
C ARG A 130 -11.59 11.70 -24.63
N ASP A 131 -10.48 12.23 -25.13
CA ASP A 131 -9.85 11.73 -26.36
C ASP A 131 -9.18 10.38 -26.12
N ALA A 132 -8.51 10.21 -24.98
CA ALA A 132 -7.95 8.93 -24.56
C ALA A 132 -9.03 7.84 -24.46
N ASN A 133 -10.16 8.13 -23.78
CA ASN A 133 -11.26 7.18 -23.68
C ASN A 133 -11.90 6.88 -25.04
N ARG A 134 -12.01 7.87 -25.92
CA ARG A 134 -12.57 7.69 -27.27
C ARG A 134 -11.71 6.72 -28.08
N VAL A 135 -10.39 6.88 -28.10
CA VAL A 135 -9.50 5.96 -28.82
C VAL A 135 -9.48 4.58 -28.16
N THR A 136 -9.54 4.50 -26.83
CA THR A 136 -9.70 3.21 -26.13
C THR A 136 -11.03 2.54 -26.49
N ALA A 137 -12.15 3.25 -26.51
CA ALA A 137 -13.44 2.71 -26.94
C ALA A 137 -13.40 2.20 -28.39
N ALA A 138 -12.78 2.95 -29.30
CA ALA A 138 -12.55 2.54 -30.68
C ALA A 138 -11.75 1.22 -30.76
N ALA A 139 -10.72 1.07 -29.92
CA ALA A 139 -9.92 -0.14 -29.83
C ALA A 139 -10.74 -1.34 -29.31
N PHE A 140 -11.57 -1.17 -28.28
CA PHE A 140 -12.43 -2.24 -27.78
C PHE A 140 -13.50 -2.67 -28.78
N VAL A 141 -14.11 -1.73 -29.50
CA VAL A 141 -15.04 -2.06 -30.59
C VAL A 141 -14.33 -2.83 -31.70
N LYS A 142 -13.09 -2.45 -32.03
CA LYS A 142 -12.26 -3.20 -32.98
C LYS A 142 -11.88 -4.59 -32.48
N LEU A 143 -11.54 -4.74 -31.19
CA LEU A 143 -11.27 -6.04 -30.55
C LEU A 143 -12.49 -6.93 -30.58
N LEU A 144 -13.67 -6.43 -30.21
CA LEU A 144 -14.92 -7.16 -30.31
C LEU A 144 -15.15 -7.66 -31.74
N PHE A 145 -14.93 -6.81 -32.74
CA PHE A 145 -15.06 -7.20 -34.14
C PHE A 145 -14.07 -8.30 -34.53
N MET A 146 -12.82 -8.23 -34.06
CA MET A 146 -11.81 -9.27 -34.32
C MET A 146 -12.18 -10.59 -33.64
N LEU A 147 -12.67 -10.54 -32.39
CA LEU A 147 -13.13 -11.71 -31.64
C LEU A 147 -14.34 -12.37 -32.32
N ILE A 148 -15.32 -11.56 -32.74
CA ILE A 148 -16.47 -12.07 -33.51
C ILE A 148 -15.94 -12.76 -34.76
N ASN A 149 -15.10 -12.16 -35.59
CA ASN A 149 -14.64 -12.79 -36.83
C ASN A 149 -13.77 -14.04 -36.63
N ALA A 150 -13.06 -14.13 -35.50
CA ALA A 150 -12.19 -15.26 -35.19
C ALA A 150 -12.94 -16.45 -34.57
N HIS A 151 -14.19 -16.27 -34.16
CA HIS A 151 -14.98 -17.30 -33.48
C HIS A 151 -15.40 -18.42 -34.44
N GLU A 152 -15.34 -19.67 -33.99
CA GLU A 152 -15.58 -20.86 -34.83
C GLU A 152 -16.99 -20.86 -35.45
N ASP A 153 -18.00 -20.50 -34.64
CA ASP A 153 -19.40 -20.48 -35.05
C ASP A 153 -19.83 -19.31 -35.97
N VAL A 154 -18.91 -18.44 -36.42
CA VAL A 154 -19.25 -17.32 -37.34
C VAL A 154 -19.88 -17.82 -38.63
N SER A 155 -19.47 -18.99 -39.09
CA SER A 155 -19.97 -19.58 -40.34
C SER A 155 -21.28 -20.35 -40.15
N ALA A 156 -21.70 -20.61 -38.91
CA ALA A 156 -22.88 -21.42 -38.59
C ALA A 156 -24.16 -20.53 -38.55
N PRO A 157 -25.09 -20.63 -39.52
CA PRO A 157 -26.18 -19.65 -39.65
C PRO A 157 -27.12 -19.56 -38.44
N ALA A 158 -27.28 -20.67 -37.72
CA ALA A 158 -28.12 -20.77 -36.54
C ALA A 158 -27.45 -20.20 -35.27
N SER A 159 -26.13 -19.97 -35.27
CA SER A 159 -25.40 -19.47 -34.11
C SER A 159 -25.72 -17.99 -33.82
N PRO A 160 -25.84 -17.59 -32.55
CA PRO A 160 -25.97 -16.18 -32.19
C PRO A 160 -24.79 -15.34 -32.68
N ILE A 161 -23.59 -15.91 -32.83
CA ILE A 161 -22.40 -15.22 -33.32
C ILE A 161 -22.52 -14.87 -34.80
N HIS A 162 -22.97 -15.83 -35.62
CA HIS A 162 -23.30 -15.57 -37.02
C HIS A 162 -24.38 -14.49 -37.14
N GLN A 163 -25.40 -14.57 -36.30
CA GLN A 163 -26.49 -13.60 -36.31
C GLN A 163 -26.00 -12.19 -35.97
N LEU A 164 -25.18 -12.02 -34.93
CA LEU A 164 -24.54 -10.74 -34.61
C LEU A 164 -23.68 -10.20 -35.77
N ARG A 165 -22.98 -11.08 -36.49
CA ARG A 165 -22.08 -10.67 -37.56
C ARG A 165 -22.83 -10.24 -38.83
N HIS A 166 -23.83 -11.02 -39.25
CA HIS A 166 -24.39 -10.94 -40.60
C HIS A 166 -25.85 -10.46 -40.65
N THR A 167 -26.72 -10.93 -39.75
CA THR A 167 -28.18 -10.77 -39.93
C THR A 167 -28.82 -9.76 -38.96
N HIS A 168 -28.30 -9.63 -37.74
CA HIS A 168 -28.86 -8.80 -36.67
C HIS A 168 -27.89 -7.71 -36.21
N GLN A 169 -27.58 -6.80 -37.14
CA GLN A 169 -26.59 -5.74 -36.92
C GLN A 169 -26.95 -4.81 -35.76
N ARG A 170 -28.25 -4.59 -35.47
CA ARG A 170 -28.71 -3.75 -34.35
C ARG A 170 -28.31 -4.31 -32.99
N SER A 171 -28.30 -5.63 -32.82
CA SER A 171 -27.82 -6.28 -31.59
C SER A 171 -26.33 -6.07 -31.42
N ARG A 172 -25.55 -6.16 -32.50
CA ARG A 172 -24.12 -5.85 -32.49
C ARG A 172 -23.85 -4.38 -32.16
N TRP A 173 -24.55 -3.45 -32.81
CA TRP A 173 -24.41 -2.02 -32.54
C TRP A 173 -24.76 -1.66 -31.10
N LEU A 174 -25.71 -2.37 -30.48
CA LEU A 174 -26.03 -2.19 -29.07
C LEU A 174 -24.86 -2.60 -28.17
N ILE A 175 -24.17 -3.71 -28.47
CA ILE A 175 -22.96 -4.12 -27.73
C ILE A 175 -21.85 -3.09 -27.93
N GLU A 176 -21.62 -2.62 -29.16
CA GLU A 176 -20.62 -1.59 -29.48
C GLU A 176 -20.89 -0.27 -28.73
N ALA A 177 -22.15 0.16 -28.67
CA ALA A 177 -22.58 1.33 -27.91
C ALA A 177 -22.40 1.13 -26.40
N ALA A 178 -22.76 -0.04 -25.87
CA ALA A 178 -22.60 -0.37 -24.46
C ALA A 178 -21.13 -0.36 -24.01
N ILE A 179 -20.22 -0.92 -24.81
CA ILE A 179 -18.78 -0.84 -24.58
C ILE A 179 -18.30 0.61 -24.60
N THR A 180 -18.75 1.38 -25.59
CA THR A 180 -18.35 2.79 -25.75
C THR A 180 -18.77 3.61 -24.55
N GLU A 181 -20.03 3.51 -24.12
CA GLU A 181 -20.53 4.24 -22.94
C GLU A 181 -19.83 3.81 -21.66
N LEU A 182 -19.62 2.51 -21.46
CA LEU A 182 -18.92 2.00 -20.28
C LEU A 182 -17.49 2.53 -20.18
N ILE A 183 -16.78 2.67 -21.31
CA ILE A 183 -15.43 3.24 -21.35
C ILE A 183 -15.46 4.77 -21.29
N MET A 184 -16.45 5.45 -21.86
CA MET A 184 -16.49 6.91 -21.81
C MET A 184 -16.86 7.42 -20.41
N VAL A 185 -17.83 6.77 -19.75
CA VAL A 185 -18.40 7.20 -18.47
C VAL A 185 -17.77 6.49 -17.28
N GLY A 186 -17.45 5.20 -17.40
CA GLY A 186 -16.94 4.36 -16.30
C GLY A 186 -17.98 3.36 -15.78
N SER A 187 -17.62 2.61 -14.74
CA SER A 187 -18.51 1.59 -14.17
C SER A 187 -19.70 2.23 -13.44
N PRO A 188 -20.92 1.69 -13.62
CA PRO A 188 -22.12 2.16 -12.92
C PRO A 188 -22.21 1.71 -11.44
N ALA A 189 -21.20 1.02 -10.90
CA ALA A 189 -21.25 0.41 -9.58
C ALA A 189 -21.68 1.42 -8.49
N GLY A 190 -22.85 1.18 -7.89
CA GLY A 190 -23.45 2.02 -6.83
C GLY A 190 -24.52 3.01 -7.30
N GLN A 191 -24.63 3.30 -8.60
CA GLN A 191 -25.75 4.05 -9.18
C GLN A 191 -26.75 3.07 -9.79
N ARG A 192 -27.98 3.05 -9.29
CA ARG A 192 -29.10 2.48 -10.05
C ARG A 192 -29.24 3.33 -11.31
N LEU A 193 -28.74 2.84 -12.43
CA LEU A 193 -29.07 3.43 -13.72
C LEU A 193 -30.54 3.17 -13.97
N HIS A 194 -31.35 4.21 -13.78
CA HIS A 194 -32.72 4.20 -14.24
C HIS A 194 -32.69 4.11 -15.76
N THR A 195 -33.15 2.98 -16.26
CA THR A 195 -33.30 2.76 -17.69
C THR A 195 -34.47 3.60 -18.20
N PRO A 196 -34.51 3.96 -19.49
CA PRO A 196 -35.71 4.55 -20.09
C PRO A 196 -36.96 3.65 -19.90
N LEU A 197 -36.76 2.35 -19.70
CA LEU A 197 -37.82 1.38 -19.36
C LEU A 197 -38.34 1.56 -17.93
N ASP A 198 -37.48 1.93 -16.98
CA ASP A 198 -37.87 2.22 -15.59
C ASP A 198 -38.68 3.52 -15.50
N HIS A 199 -38.36 4.51 -16.35
CA HIS A 199 -39.12 5.76 -16.44
C HIS A 199 -40.44 5.64 -17.19
N ALA A 200 -40.62 4.57 -17.98
CA ALA A 200 -41.80 4.43 -18.82
C ALA A 200 -43.05 3.99 -18.04
N GLU A 201 -42.95 3.49 -16.80
CA GLU A 201 -44.08 2.92 -16.02
C GLU A 201 -45.11 2.19 -16.91
N LEU A 202 -44.65 1.45 -17.92
CA LEU A 202 -45.53 0.75 -18.84
C LEU A 202 -46.00 -0.51 -18.12
N THR A 203 -47.15 -0.39 -17.47
CA THR A 203 -48.06 -1.47 -17.10
C THR A 203 -47.89 -2.69 -18.02
N ALA A 204 -47.62 -3.85 -17.42
CA ALA A 204 -47.78 -5.23 -17.88
C ALA A 204 -47.83 -5.50 -19.43
N PRO A 205 -47.14 -6.56 -19.89
CA PRO A 205 -46.81 -6.77 -21.29
C PRO A 205 -48.07 -6.94 -22.16
N VAL A 206 -48.51 -5.89 -22.83
CA VAL A 206 -49.30 -6.05 -24.04
C VAL A 206 -48.34 -6.57 -25.09
N ALA A 207 -48.56 -7.83 -25.47
CA ALA A 207 -47.88 -8.58 -26.52
C ALA A 207 -47.98 -7.89 -27.90
N ARG A 208 -47.31 -6.75 -28.06
CA ARG A 208 -46.81 -6.29 -29.35
C ARG A 208 -45.33 -6.65 -29.34
N GLY A 209 -44.96 -7.67 -30.11
CA GLY A 209 -43.58 -8.14 -30.30
C GLY A 209 -42.68 -7.02 -30.82
N GLY A 210 -42.27 -6.13 -29.93
CA GLY A 210 -41.45 -4.98 -30.25
C GLY A 210 -40.01 -5.43 -30.44
N GLY A 211 -39.47 -5.22 -31.63
CA GLY A 211 -38.11 -5.62 -32.00
C GLY A 211 -36.97 -5.10 -31.11
N SER A 212 -37.27 -4.26 -30.10
CA SER A 212 -36.28 -3.75 -29.14
C SER A 212 -35.92 -4.77 -28.05
N HIS A 213 -36.86 -5.62 -27.60
CA HIS A 213 -36.58 -6.67 -26.62
C HIS A 213 -35.80 -7.82 -27.27
N SER A 214 -36.24 -8.29 -28.44
CA SER A 214 -35.52 -9.34 -29.19
C SER A 214 -34.09 -8.92 -29.57
N VAL A 215 -33.86 -7.63 -29.88
CA VAL A 215 -32.51 -7.11 -30.14
C VAL A 215 -31.62 -7.19 -28.89
N ARG A 216 -32.16 -6.88 -27.69
CA ARG A 216 -31.43 -6.97 -26.42
C ARG A 216 -31.15 -8.42 -26.02
N ASP A 217 -32.14 -9.29 -26.14
CA ASP A 217 -31.99 -10.71 -25.80
C ASP A 217 -30.93 -11.36 -26.68
N LEU A 218 -30.95 -11.10 -28.00
CA LEU A 218 -29.92 -11.59 -28.91
C LEU A 218 -28.53 -11.00 -28.62
N ALA A 219 -28.44 -9.74 -28.19
CA ALA A 219 -27.17 -9.13 -27.78
C ALA A 219 -26.58 -9.81 -26.53
N LEU A 220 -27.43 -10.15 -25.55
CA LEU A 220 -27.01 -10.86 -24.33
C LEU A 220 -26.61 -12.31 -24.63
N VAL A 221 -27.42 -13.04 -25.39
CA VAL A 221 -27.11 -14.41 -25.82
C VAL A 221 -25.82 -14.46 -26.63
N GLY A 222 -25.60 -13.49 -27.52
CA GLY A 222 -24.36 -13.39 -28.28
C GLY A 222 -23.14 -13.04 -27.41
N LEU A 223 -23.30 -12.25 -26.35
CA LEU A 223 -22.24 -11.97 -25.39
C LEU A 223 -21.86 -13.22 -24.59
N GLU A 224 -22.86 -14.00 -24.16
CA GLU A 224 -22.65 -15.29 -23.46
C GLU A 224 -21.97 -16.32 -24.36
N ALA A 225 -22.34 -16.36 -25.65
CA ALA A 225 -21.69 -17.22 -26.62
C ALA A 225 -20.23 -16.82 -26.90
N LEU A 226 -19.91 -15.52 -26.94
CA LEU A 226 -18.52 -15.04 -27.10
C LEU A 226 -17.66 -15.35 -25.88
N PHE A 227 -18.25 -15.36 -24.69
CA PHE A 227 -17.53 -15.46 -23.42
C PHE A 227 -18.20 -16.50 -22.49
N PRO A 228 -18.03 -17.81 -22.79
CA PRO A 228 -18.58 -18.87 -21.95
C PRO A 228 -17.78 -18.98 -20.64
N GLY A 229 -18.24 -18.27 -19.61
CA GLY A 229 -17.65 -18.24 -18.26
C GLY A 229 -17.14 -16.86 -17.84
N ASP A 230 -17.51 -16.40 -16.64
CA ASP A 230 -17.34 -15.00 -16.22
C ASP A 230 -15.92 -14.60 -15.72
N GLU A 231 -14.99 -15.54 -15.47
CA GLU A 231 -13.83 -15.21 -14.61
C GLU A 231 -12.42 -15.23 -15.27
N GLN A 232 -12.25 -15.72 -16.52
CA GLN A 232 -10.90 -15.88 -17.10
C GLN A 232 -10.72 -15.45 -18.57
N VAL A 233 -11.64 -14.67 -19.15
CA VAL A 233 -11.45 -14.16 -20.52
C VAL A 233 -10.54 -12.92 -20.52
N PRO A 234 -9.43 -12.88 -21.28
CA PRO A 234 -8.54 -11.71 -21.36
C PRO A 234 -9.27 -10.41 -21.72
N PHE A 235 -10.27 -10.47 -22.61
CA PHE A 235 -11.10 -9.33 -22.98
C PHE A 235 -11.82 -8.70 -21.78
N ALA A 236 -12.39 -9.52 -20.90
CA ALA A 236 -13.11 -9.06 -19.72
C ALA A 236 -12.17 -8.33 -18.73
N ARG A 237 -10.96 -8.86 -18.52
CA ARG A 237 -9.92 -8.21 -17.70
C ARG A 237 -9.47 -6.87 -18.29
N LEU A 238 -9.22 -6.83 -19.60
CA LEU A 238 -8.86 -5.58 -20.29
C LEU A 238 -9.98 -4.54 -20.18
N LEU A 239 -11.23 -4.95 -20.36
CA LEU A 239 -12.39 -4.06 -20.22
C LEU A 239 -12.49 -3.52 -18.80
N GLN A 240 -12.28 -4.37 -17.79
CA GLN A 240 -12.27 -3.94 -16.38
C GLN A 240 -11.23 -2.84 -16.13
N LEU A 241 -10.01 -3.01 -16.64
CA LEU A 241 -8.94 -2.02 -16.50
C LEU A 241 -9.31 -0.70 -17.21
N ALA A 242 -9.79 -0.77 -18.45
CA ALA A 242 -10.19 0.42 -19.21
C ALA A 242 -11.35 1.20 -18.57
N VAL A 243 -12.25 0.49 -17.88
CA VAL A 243 -13.42 1.07 -17.20
C VAL A 243 -13.06 1.66 -15.84
N ARG A 244 -12.01 1.16 -15.18
CA ARG A 244 -11.58 1.63 -13.84
C ARG A 244 -10.47 2.67 -13.89
N GLN A 245 -9.70 2.71 -14.97
CA GLN A 245 -8.50 3.54 -15.07
C GLN A 245 -8.53 4.48 -16.27
N TYR A 246 -7.87 5.63 -16.14
CA TYR A 246 -7.53 6.53 -17.25
C TYR A 246 -6.08 6.28 -17.68
N ILE A 247 -5.84 6.22 -18.98
CA ILE A 247 -4.48 6.18 -19.56
C ILE A 247 -4.00 7.63 -19.71
N LEU A 248 -2.88 7.97 -19.08
CA LEU A 248 -2.22 9.26 -19.26
C LEU A 248 -1.26 9.19 -20.45
N VAL A 249 -1.54 9.97 -21.49
CA VAL A 249 -0.78 9.95 -22.75
C VAL A 249 -0.16 11.33 -23.00
N ALA A 250 1.17 11.38 -23.10
CA ALA A 250 1.94 12.58 -23.37
C ALA A 250 2.33 12.66 -24.86
N GLN A 251 2.48 13.87 -25.38
CA GLN A 251 3.04 14.13 -26.71
C GLN A 251 4.55 14.35 -26.59
N LEU A 252 5.36 13.44 -27.13
CA LEU A 252 6.82 13.51 -27.00
C LEU A 252 7.48 13.71 -28.37
N GLY A 253 8.38 14.69 -28.45
CA GLY A 253 9.17 14.96 -29.64
C GLY A 253 10.27 13.92 -29.87
N LEU A 254 10.46 13.54 -31.14
CA LEU A 254 11.46 12.55 -31.60
C LEU A 254 12.91 13.07 -31.61
N ASP A 255 13.12 14.36 -31.36
CA ASP A 255 14.42 15.03 -31.31
C ASP A 255 15.32 14.51 -30.16
N ARG A 256 14.71 13.98 -29.09
CA ARG A 256 15.43 13.36 -27.98
C ARG A 256 14.81 12.00 -27.66
N PRO A 257 15.58 10.90 -27.79
CA PRO A 257 15.04 9.56 -27.55
C PRO A 257 14.72 9.32 -26.08
N ARG A 258 15.42 9.98 -25.15
CA ARG A 258 15.19 9.87 -23.71
C ARG A 258 14.61 11.15 -23.14
N ARG A 259 13.53 11.03 -22.38
CA ARG A 259 12.81 12.14 -21.76
C ARG A 259 12.57 11.83 -20.29
N PHE A 260 12.65 12.85 -19.45
CA PHE A 260 12.27 12.75 -18.04
C PHE A 260 11.00 13.55 -17.84
N LEU A 261 9.94 12.89 -17.39
CA LEU A 261 8.63 13.49 -17.20
C LEU A 261 8.25 13.45 -15.73
N THR A 262 7.66 14.52 -15.25
CA THR A 262 7.23 14.69 -13.87
C THR A 262 5.83 15.26 -13.82
N TRP A 263 5.04 14.83 -12.83
CA TRP A 263 3.74 15.43 -12.56
C TRP A 263 3.28 15.14 -11.14
N GLU A 264 2.38 15.97 -10.64
CA GLU A 264 1.72 15.76 -9.36
C GLU A 264 0.55 14.81 -9.54
N ALA A 265 0.55 13.72 -8.77
CA ALA A 265 -0.54 12.78 -8.71
C ALA A 265 -1.60 13.26 -7.70
N PRO A 266 -2.85 12.77 -7.83
CA PRO A 266 -3.93 13.06 -6.89
C PRO A 266 -3.54 12.82 -5.43
N LEU A 267 -4.02 13.69 -4.53
CA LEU A 267 -3.81 13.56 -3.08
C LEU A 267 -4.41 12.24 -2.59
N LEU A 268 -3.60 11.45 -1.88
CA LEU A 268 -4.04 10.17 -1.33
C LEU A 268 -4.65 10.39 0.06
N PRO A 269 -5.94 10.09 0.26
CA PRO A 269 -6.55 10.09 1.58
C PRO A 269 -6.16 8.82 2.35
N ALA A 270 -5.97 8.94 3.66
CA ALA A 270 -5.79 7.78 4.53
C ALA A 270 -7.09 6.95 4.56
N GLN A 271 -7.01 5.67 4.23
CA GLN A 271 -8.18 4.79 4.10
C GLN A 271 -8.64 4.19 5.44
N HIS A 272 -7.77 4.15 6.44
CA HIS A 272 -8.06 3.51 7.72
C HIS A 272 -8.35 4.54 8.81
N ARG A 273 -9.44 4.32 9.55
CA ARG A 273 -9.65 4.90 10.89
C ARG A 273 -9.43 3.77 11.91
N PRO A 274 -8.46 3.87 12.81
CA PRO A 274 -8.22 2.83 13.80
C PRO A 274 -9.45 2.57 14.69
N ALA A 275 -9.61 1.34 15.17
CA ALA A 275 -10.72 0.97 16.05
C ALA A 275 -10.73 1.81 17.35
N PRO A 276 -11.91 2.24 17.85
CA PRO A 276 -12.01 3.25 18.92
C PRO A 276 -11.36 2.83 20.24
N LEU A 277 -11.40 1.53 20.59
CA LEU A 277 -10.85 1.01 21.84
C LEU A 277 -9.31 0.95 21.85
N GLN A 278 -8.69 0.57 20.73
CA GLN A 278 -7.22 0.62 20.60
C GLN A 278 -6.72 2.06 20.58
N THR A 279 -7.51 2.97 20.00
CA THR A 279 -7.21 4.40 20.00
C THR A 279 -7.19 4.96 21.43
N LEU A 280 -8.12 4.55 22.30
CA LEU A 280 -8.13 4.93 23.73
C LEU A 280 -6.89 4.43 24.48
N ALA A 281 -6.51 3.15 24.31
CA ALA A 281 -5.30 2.60 24.94
C ALA A 281 -4.01 3.30 24.44
N LYS A 282 -3.92 3.57 23.13
CA LYS A 282 -2.83 4.35 22.52
C LYS A 282 -2.78 5.80 23.03
N ASN A 283 -3.92 6.39 23.40
CA ASN A 283 -4.00 7.78 23.87
C ASN A 283 -3.64 7.98 25.34
N VAL A 284 -3.86 6.96 26.20
CA VAL A 284 -3.74 7.10 27.67
C VAL A 284 -2.43 6.51 28.20
N LEU A 285 -1.81 5.59 27.47
CA LEU A 285 -0.55 4.96 27.88
C LEU A 285 0.66 5.69 27.26
N PRO A 286 1.82 5.74 27.95
CA PRO A 286 3.10 6.29 27.45
C PRO A 286 3.75 5.41 26.35
N VAL A 287 2.91 4.83 25.49
CA VAL A 287 3.22 3.76 24.54
C VAL A 287 3.14 4.25 23.09
N ASN A 288 2.51 5.40 22.82
CA ASN A 288 2.53 6.02 21.49
C ASN A 288 3.89 6.68 21.23
N ARG A 289 4.70 6.03 20.37
CA ARG A 289 6.16 6.24 20.30
C ARG A 289 6.70 6.49 18.89
N GLU A 290 5.95 6.08 17.88
CA GLU A 290 6.24 6.22 16.46
C GLU A 290 4.89 6.36 15.77
N PHE A 291 4.80 7.22 14.76
CA PHE A 291 3.65 7.32 13.88
C PHE A 291 3.93 6.43 12.68
N VAL A 292 3.19 5.32 12.59
CA VAL A 292 3.42 4.29 11.59
C VAL A 292 2.54 4.56 10.38
N VAL A 293 3.18 4.75 9.24
CA VAL A 293 2.51 4.92 7.94
C VAL A 293 2.83 3.74 7.06
N GLU A 294 1.78 3.20 6.45
CA GLU A 294 1.88 2.17 5.43
C GLU A 294 1.45 2.73 4.07
N TYR A 295 2.24 2.46 3.05
CA TYR A 295 1.96 2.83 1.66
C TYR A 295 1.96 1.58 0.78
N GLU A 296 0.95 1.42 -0.08
CA GLU A 296 0.86 0.31 -1.02
C GLU A 296 0.62 0.85 -2.44
N THR A 297 1.39 0.35 -3.41
CA THR A 297 1.27 0.73 -4.83
C THR A 297 1.53 -0.49 -5.74
N GLU A 298 1.23 -0.34 -7.03
CA GLU A 298 1.45 -1.36 -8.07
C GLU A 298 2.37 -0.84 -9.17
N ILE A 299 3.39 -1.63 -9.50
CA ILE A 299 4.38 -1.32 -10.51
C ILE A 299 4.23 -2.30 -11.67
N PRO A 300 4.13 -1.83 -12.91
CA PRO A 300 4.15 -2.71 -14.07
C PRO A 300 5.44 -3.52 -14.13
N ARG A 301 5.33 -4.84 -14.36
CA ARG A 301 6.45 -5.78 -14.28
C ARG A 301 7.60 -5.53 -15.25
N SER A 302 7.33 -4.81 -16.35
CA SER A 302 8.35 -4.40 -17.32
C SER A 302 9.36 -3.40 -16.77
N VAL A 303 8.95 -2.58 -15.79
CA VAL A 303 9.75 -1.49 -15.24
C VAL A 303 10.99 -2.09 -14.60
N LYS A 304 12.16 -1.61 -15.02
CA LYS A 304 13.44 -2.20 -14.59
C LYS A 304 13.86 -1.70 -13.21
N ALA A 305 13.49 -0.47 -12.87
CA ALA A 305 13.84 0.15 -11.61
C ALA A 305 12.71 1.01 -11.06
N TYR A 306 12.48 0.90 -9.76
CA TYR A 306 11.52 1.70 -9.02
C TYR A 306 12.20 2.39 -7.86
N HIS A 307 11.90 3.68 -7.66
CA HIS A 307 12.44 4.48 -6.58
C HIS A 307 11.30 5.07 -5.78
N LEU A 308 11.35 4.89 -4.46
CA LEU A 308 10.42 5.51 -3.55
C LEU A 308 11.19 6.45 -2.64
N THR A 309 10.81 7.73 -2.65
CA THR A 309 11.39 8.74 -1.76
C THR A 309 10.29 9.29 -0.88
N LEU A 310 10.55 9.37 0.42
CA LEU A 310 9.69 10.00 1.39
C LEU A 310 10.34 11.30 1.87
N GLU A 311 9.57 12.37 1.85
CA GLU A 311 9.90 13.66 2.45
C GLU A 311 8.92 13.96 3.58
N VAL A 312 9.46 14.27 4.74
CA VAL A 312 8.70 14.70 5.92
C VAL A 312 9.14 16.10 6.33
N ARG A 313 8.34 16.77 7.16
CA ARG A 313 8.72 18.08 7.69
C ARG A 313 9.99 17.97 8.55
N GLN A 314 10.74 19.07 8.64
CA GLN A 314 12.03 19.13 9.33
C GLN A 314 11.96 18.72 10.81
N GLU A 315 10.80 18.86 11.46
CA GLU A 315 10.63 18.46 12.87
C GLU A 315 10.44 16.94 13.06
N ILE A 316 10.29 16.17 11.98
CA ILE A 316 10.01 14.74 12.00
C ILE A 316 11.21 13.99 11.43
N SER A 317 11.69 12.97 12.14
CA SER A 317 12.70 12.05 11.63
C SER A 317 12.05 10.76 11.13
N VAL A 318 12.57 10.23 10.02
CA VAL A 318 12.23 8.88 9.55
C VAL A 318 13.14 7.89 10.25
N ARG A 319 12.63 7.14 11.22
CA ARG A 319 13.42 6.16 11.97
C ARG A 319 13.63 4.86 11.24
N ARG A 320 12.57 4.41 10.58
CA ARG A 320 12.61 3.18 9.79
C ARG A 320 11.89 3.37 8.48
N PHE A 321 12.57 2.98 7.42
CA PHE A 321 12.00 2.89 6.08
C PHE A 321 12.30 1.51 5.53
N LEU A 322 11.25 0.77 5.20
CA LEU A 322 11.38 -0.56 4.62
C LEU A 322 10.42 -0.70 3.47
N MET A 323 10.92 -1.15 2.34
CA MET A 323 10.11 -1.47 1.18
C MET A 323 10.14 -2.98 0.95
N SER A 324 9.00 -3.57 0.61
CA SER A 324 8.84 -4.99 0.30
C SER A 324 8.00 -5.12 -0.96
N SER A 325 8.37 -6.03 -1.85
CA SER A 325 7.62 -6.33 -3.06
C SER A 325 7.30 -7.82 -3.18
N ASP A 326 6.31 -8.16 -3.98
CA ASP A 326 5.92 -9.55 -4.27
C ASP A 326 6.46 -10.06 -5.61
N VAL A 327 7.57 -9.50 -6.10
CA VAL A 327 8.16 -9.81 -7.42
C VAL A 327 8.39 -11.31 -7.67
N ASP A 328 8.77 -12.07 -6.65
CA ASP A 328 9.05 -13.50 -6.78
C ASP A 328 7.85 -14.38 -6.35
N GLU A 329 6.69 -13.82 -5.99
CA GLU A 329 5.54 -14.57 -5.46
C GLU A 329 5.01 -15.57 -6.48
N GLU A 330 4.82 -15.16 -7.72
CA GLU A 330 4.39 -16.06 -8.78
C GLU A 330 5.43 -17.12 -9.10
N PHE A 331 6.71 -16.78 -9.03
CA PHE A 331 7.78 -17.77 -9.19
C PHE A 331 7.71 -18.83 -8.08
N VAL A 332 7.47 -18.41 -6.83
CA VAL A 332 7.27 -19.33 -5.71
C VAL A 332 6.04 -20.19 -5.91
N GLU A 333 4.96 -19.64 -6.45
CA GLU A 333 3.77 -20.43 -6.79
C GLU A 333 4.01 -21.43 -7.91
N VAL A 334 4.72 -21.05 -8.99
CA VAL A 334 5.12 -21.97 -10.06
C VAL A 334 6.05 -23.06 -9.51
N LEU A 335 7.03 -22.70 -8.68
CA LEU A 335 7.93 -23.67 -8.04
C LEU A 335 7.18 -24.62 -7.12
N ALA A 336 6.20 -24.12 -6.35
CA ALA A 336 5.35 -24.94 -5.50
C ALA A 336 4.45 -25.88 -6.31
N GLN A 337 3.89 -25.41 -7.44
CA GLN A 337 3.13 -26.24 -8.37
C GLN A 337 3.99 -27.33 -9.01
N ASP A 338 5.24 -27.01 -9.36
CA ASP A 338 6.19 -27.98 -9.90
C ASP A 338 6.56 -29.04 -8.86
N LEU A 339 6.84 -28.63 -7.63
CA LEU A 339 7.04 -29.53 -6.49
C LEU A 339 5.85 -30.49 -6.30
N GLU A 340 4.62 -29.96 -6.33
CA GLU A 340 3.38 -30.75 -6.22
C GLU A 340 3.17 -31.68 -7.43
N SER A 341 3.51 -31.22 -8.63
CA SER A 341 3.43 -32.00 -9.87
C SER A 341 4.40 -33.18 -9.85
N VAL A 342 5.66 -32.95 -9.48
CA VAL A 342 6.67 -33.99 -9.33
C VAL A 342 6.30 -34.95 -8.20
N ALA A 343 5.77 -34.46 -7.08
CA ALA A 343 5.30 -35.31 -5.97
C ALA A 343 4.20 -36.28 -6.41
N ARG A 344 3.20 -35.80 -7.16
CA ARG A 344 2.10 -36.64 -7.68
C ARG A 344 2.59 -37.68 -8.68
N ARG A 345 3.61 -37.34 -9.47
CA ARG A 345 4.20 -38.22 -10.48
C ARG A 345 5.34 -39.07 -9.95
N ALA A 346 5.74 -38.93 -8.68
CA ALA A 346 6.94 -39.55 -8.12
C ALA A 346 6.95 -41.07 -8.26
N ALA A 347 5.80 -41.74 -8.10
CA ALA A 347 5.70 -43.20 -8.26
C ALA A 347 5.95 -43.65 -9.72
N LEU A 348 5.42 -42.91 -10.70
CA LEU A 348 5.59 -43.18 -12.14
C LEU A 348 7.00 -42.78 -12.63
N LEU A 349 7.54 -41.69 -12.10
CA LEU A 349 8.88 -41.21 -12.39
C LEU A 349 9.98 -42.03 -11.70
N GLY A 350 9.64 -42.76 -10.63
CA GLY A 350 10.55 -43.66 -9.93
C GLY A 350 11.09 -44.79 -10.82
N GLU A 351 10.29 -45.27 -11.77
CA GLU A 351 10.73 -46.22 -12.81
C GLU A 351 11.76 -45.60 -13.77
N HIS A 352 11.74 -44.28 -13.91
CA HIS A 352 12.62 -43.49 -14.78
C HIS A 352 13.55 -42.60 -13.94
N HIS A 353 14.38 -43.23 -13.09
CA HIS A 353 15.21 -42.56 -12.08
C HIS A 353 16.01 -41.35 -12.59
N LYS A 354 16.56 -41.41 -13.81
CA LYS A 354 17.32 -40.30 -14.41
C LYS A 354 16.45 -39.08 -14.71
N LEU A 355 15.20 -39.30 -15.11
CA LEU A 355 14.24 -38.24 -15.39
C LEU A 355 13.82 -37.56 -14.07
N LEU A 356 13.53 -38.36 -13.03
CA LEU A 356 13.25 -37.84 -11.69
C LEU A 356 14.42 -37.01 -11.13
N GLU A 357 15.66 -37.48 -11.30
CA GLU A 357 16.85 -36.73 -10.88
C GLU A 357 16.96 -35.40 -11.61
N LEU A 358 16.75 -35.36 -12.94
CA LEU A 358 16.80 -34.11 -13.70
C LEU A 358 15.74 -33.09 -13.25
N GLU A 359 14.50 -33.53 -13.01
CA GLU A 359 13.44 -32.67 -12.49
C GLU A 359 13.79 -32.14 -11.08
N MET A 360 14.29 -33.01 -10.21
CA MET A 360 14.75 -32.64 -8.86
C MET A 360 15.90 -31.65 -8.88
N GLN A 361 16.86 -31.81 -9.80
CA GLN A 361 17.97 -30.87 -9.98
C GLN A 361 17.48 -29.51 -10.51
N GLY A 362 16.49 -29.48 -11.42
CA GLY A 362 15.86 -28.25 -11.87
C GLY A 362 15.10 -27.51 -10.77
N ILE A 363 14.40 -28.24 -9.90
CA ILE A 363 13.75 -27.68 -8.70
C ILE A 363 14.79 -27.16 -7.70
N ALA A 364 15.84 -27.94 -7.45
CA ALA A 364 16.91 -27.57 -6.52
C ALA A 364 17.67 -26.32 -6.95
N SER A 365 18.01 -26.20 -8.23
CA SER A 365 18.64 -24.98 -8.78
C SER A 365 17.79 -23.74 -8.52
N ARG A 366 16.48 -23.84 -8.76
CA ARG A 366 15.50 -22.76 -8.53
C ARG A 366 15.34 -22.41 -7.05
N LEU A 367 15.33 -23.42 -6.17
CA LEU A 367 15.27 -23.23 -4.72
C LEU A 367 16.55 -22.57 -4.18
N ALA A 368 17.72 -22.98 -4.68
CA ALA A 368 19.01 -22.39 -4.30
C ALA A 368 19.09 -20.92 -4.72
N GLU A 369 18.65 -20.58 -5.92
CA GLU A 369 18.60 -19.20 -6.41
C GLU A 369 17.65 -18.32 -5.58
N LEU A 370 16.50 -18.85 -5.16
CA LEU A 370 15.59 -18.14 -4.23
C LEU A 370 16.25 -17.87 -2.88
N GLY A 371 16.91 -18.89 -2.30
CA GLY A 371 17.67 -18.75 -1.06
C GLY A 371 18.78 -17.71 -1.17
N ARG A 372 19.51 -17.70 -2.29
CA ARG A 372 20.56 -16.72 -2.60
C ARG A 372 20.02 -15.28 -2.62
N ARG A 373 18.86 -15.04 -3.24
CA ARG A 373 18.23 -13.71 -3.26
C ARG A 373 17.86 -13.23 -1.87
N ARG A 374 17.18 -14.06 -1.08
CA ARG A 374 16.76 -13.70 0.28
C ARG A 374 17.93 -13.48 1.22
N LEU A 375 19.04 -14.16 1.01
CA LEU A 375 20.30 -13.87 1.71
C LEU A 375 20.86 -12.49 1.38
N VAL A 376 20.83 -12.09 0.11
CA VAL A 376 21.25 -10.74 -0.32
C VAL A 376 20.33 -9.67 0.29
N ASP A 377 19.01 -9.92 0.29
CA ASP A 377 18.03 -9.03 0.92
C ASP A 377 18.29 -8.87 2.44
N LEU A 378 18.54 -9.98 3.14
CA LEU A 378 18.89 -9.96 4.56
C LEU A 378 20.19 -9.18 4.82
N ALA A 379 21.24 -9.43 4.04
CA ALA A 379 22.51 -8.73 4.17
C ALA A 379 22.36 -7.22 3.93
N GLY A 380 21.56 -6.82 2.93
CA GLY A 380 21.21 -5.43 2.68
C GLY A 380 20.47 -4.79 3.86
N TYR A 381 19.51 -5.52 4.44
CA TYR A 381 18.77 -5.08 5.62
C TYR A 381 19.66 -4.93 6.87
N GLU A 382 20.58 -5.85 7.10
CA GLU A 382 21.53 -5.78 8.21
C GLU A 382 22.51 -4.61 8.06
N ALA A 383 23.00 -4.37 6.85
CA ALA A 383 23.82 -3.20 6.54
C ALA A 383 23.05 -1.89 6.77
N TYR A 384 21.76 -1.86 6.42
CA TYR A 384 20.86 -0.74 6.71
C TYR A 384 20.73 -0.50 8.22
N LEU A 385 20.45 -1.55 9.01
CA LEU A 385 20.34 -1.42 10.47
C LEU A 385 21.64 -0.93 11.12
N ALA A 386 22.80 -1.35 10.62
CA ALA A 386 24.11 -0.93 11.13
C ALA A 386 24.40 0.57 10.88
N ARG A 387 23.75 1.18 9.89
CA ARG A 387 23.89 2.61 9.55
C ARG A 387 22.93 3.51 10.33
N LEU A 388 21.94 2.95 11.01
CA LEU A 388 20.98 3.76 11.76
C LEU A 388 21.68 4.44 12.95
N PRO A 389 21.40 5.73 13.22
CA PRO A 389 22.04 6.50 14.32
C PRO A 389 21.62 6.01 15.71
N ILE A 390 20.68 5.07 15.80
CA ILE A 390 20.15 4.52 17.03
C ILE A 390 20.83 3.16 17.28
N PRO A 391 21.41 2.90 18.47
CA PRO A 391 21.91 1.58 18.81
C PRO A 391 20.71 0.61 18.83
N VAL A 392 20.53 -0.11 17.73
CA VAL A 392 19.65 -1.27 17.67
C VAL A 392 20.21 -2.22 18.73
N GLY A 393 19.37 -2.65 19.68
CA GLY A 393 19.84 -3.53 20.75
C GLY A 393 20.48 -4.78 20.15
N PRO A 394 21.39 -5.46 20.86
CA PRO A 394 22.01 -6.69 20.40
C PRO A 394 20.99 -7.84 20.40
N GLY A 395 19.95 -7.73 19.57
CA GLY A 395 19.39 -8.89 18.89
C GLY A 395 20.37 -9.21 17.77
N SER A 396 21.58 -9.65 18.14
CA SER A 396 22.54 -10.22 17.22
C SER A 396 21.78 -11.28 16.44
N ALA A 397 21.74 -11.16 15.11
CA ALA A 397 21.44 -12.33 14.31
C ALA A 397 22.35 -13.43 14.85
N PRO A 398 21.80 -14.58 15.28
CA PRO A 398 22.66 -15.67 15.71
C PRO A 398 23.66 -15.93 14.59
N PRO A 399 24.94 -16.25 14.91
CA PRO A 399 25.86 -16.68 13.86
C PRO A 399 25.17 -17.80 13.08
N PRO A 400 25.18 -17.75 11.74
CA PRO A 400 24.46 -18.73 10.93
C PRO A 400 24.86 -20.13 11.39
N ALA A 401 23.88 -20.95 11.81
CA ALA A 401 24.18 -22.32 12.21
C ALA A 401 24.73 -23.03 10.98
N ARG A 402 25.90 -23.64 11.14
CA ARG A 402 26.49 -24.46 10.09
C ARG A 402 25.74 -25.78 10.03
N LEU A 403 24.62 -25.79 9.32
CA LEU A 403 23.86 -27.01 9.06
C LEU A 403 24.65 -27.89 8.08
N THR A 404 24.74 -29.18 8.39
CA THR A 404 25.26 -30.19 7.46
C THR A 404 24.25 -30.46 6.34
N SER A 405 24.68 -31.02 5.21
CA SER A 405 23.77 -31.34 4.10
C SER A 405 22.63 -32.26 4.53
N ALA A 406 22.89 -33.27 5.38
CA ALA A 406 21.87 -34.16 5.92
C ALA A 406 20.81 -33.41 6.76
N GLN A 407 21.24 -32.49 7.63
CA GLN A 407 20.33 -31.68 8.46
C GLN A 407 19.47 -30.74 7.61
N VAL A 408 20.04 -30.18 6.54
CA VAL A 408 19.29 -29.33 5.59
C VAL A 408 18.21 -30.15 4.88
N LEU A 409 18.55 -31.35 4.39
CA LEU A 409 17.60 -32.23 3.71
C LEU A 409 16.48 -32.69 4.65
N GLU A 410 16.81 -32.97 5.91
CA GLU A 410 15.84 -33.33 6.94
C GLU A 410 14.93 -32.14 7.30
N ALA A 411 15.47 -30.93 7.48
CA ALA A 411 14.67 -29.74 7.77
C ALA A 411 13.69 -29.44 6.60
N LEU A 412 14.19 -29.46 5.36
CA LEU A 412 13.37 -29.26 4.17
C LEU A 412 12.29 -30.34 4.01
N SER A 413 12.58 -31.61 4.32
CA SER A 413 11.58 -32.68 4.20
C SER A 413 10.41 -32.52 5.18
N HIS A 414 10.63 -31.86 6.31
CA HIS A 414 9.59 -31.46 7.26
C HIS A 414 8.87 -30.16 6.88
N GLY A 415 9.29 -29.49 5.79
CA GLY A 415 8.73 -28.23 5.31
C GLY A 415 9.31 -26.99 6.00
N ASP A 416 10.42 -27.11 6.73
CA ASP A 416 11.14 -25.94 7.25
C ASP A 416 11.88 -25.25 6.10
N CYS A 417 11.26 -24.20 5.57
CA CYS A 417 11.83 -23.32 4.55
C CYS A 417 12.31 -22.00 5.15
N SER A 418 12.75 -21.99 6.41
CA SER A 418 13.36 -20.81 7.03
C SER A 418 14.58 -20.35 6.23
N LEU A 419 14.89 -19.05 6.31
CA LEU A 419 15.98 -18.47 5.54
C LEU A 419 17.34 -19.13 5.86
N GLU A 420 17.55 -19.58 7.10
CA GLU A 420 18.76 -20.30 7.51
C GLU A 420 18.91 -21.64 6.78
N VAL A 421 17.82 -22.41 6.65
CA VAL A 421 17.81 -23.69 5.92
C VAL A 421 17.99 -23.46 4.42
N LEU A 422 17.30 -22.48 3.83
CA LEU A 422 17.45 -22.13 2.41
C LEU A 422 18.86 -21.62 2.07
N ALA A 423 19.47 -20.85 2.97
CA ALA A 423 20.83 -20.38 2.86
C ALA A 423 21.85 -21.54 2.87
N ALA A 424 21.71 -22.44 3.84
CA ALA A 424 22.55 -23.62 3.94
C ALA A 424 22.36 -24.54 2.72
N PHE A 425 21.11 -24.71 2.25
CA PHE A 425 20.82 -25.45 1.02
C PHE A 425 21.54 -24.85 -0.19
N CYS A 426 21.44 -23.54 -0.40
CA CYS A 426 22.13 -22.84 -1.48
C CYS A 426 23.66 -23.06 -1.42
N ALA A 427 24.25 -22.99 -0.23
CA ALA A 427 25.69 -23.20 -0.04
C ALA A 427 26.11 -24.64 -0.39
N HIS A 428 25.40 -25.65 0.11
CA HIS A 428 25.69 -27.06 -0.18
C HIS A 428 25.43 -27.42 -1.64
N TYR A 429 24.38 -26.86 -2.25
CA TYR A 429 24.06 -27.06 -3.66
C TYR A 429 25.14 -26.46 -4.57
N SER A 430 25.59 -25.24 -4.28
CA SER A 430 26.65 -24.56 -5.05
C SER A 430 28.02 -25.21 -4.89
N ALA A 431 28.24 -25.92 -3.78
CA ALA A 431 29.46 -26.69 -3.51
C ALA A 431 29.39 -28.14 -4.02
N ASP A 432 28.41 -28.45 -4.89
CA ASP A 432 28.19 -29.78 -5.46
C ASP A 432 27.92 -30.89 -4.42
N GLY A 433 27.50 -30.54 -3.20
CA GLY A 433 27.19 -31.49 -2.13
C GLY A 433 25.86 -32.23 -2.30
N MET A 434 25.11 -31.96 -3.38
CA MET A 434 23.70 -32.34 -3.57
C MET A 434 23.45 -33.04 -4.93
N GLN A 435 24.34 -33.95 -5.35
CA GLN A 435 24.33 -34.56 -6.70
C GLN A 435 23.31 -35.70 -6.90
N HIS A 436 22.64 -36.18 -5.85
CA HIS A 436 21.71 -37.33 -5.90
C HIS A 436 20.43 -37.07 -5.11
N LEU A 437 19.61 -36.14 -5.59
CA LEU A 437 18.41 -35.68 -4.87
C LEU A 437 17.24 -36.66 -4.98
N ALA A 438 17.14 -37.42 -6.07
CA ALA A 438 16.09 -38.43 -6.25
C ALA A 438 16.28 -39.63 -5.30
N LYS A 439 17.49 -39.86 -4.78
CA LYS A 439 17.77 -40.88 -3.74
C LYS A 439 17.72 -40.32 -2.32
N SER A 440 17.47 -39.02 -2.16
CA SER A 440 17.48 -38.34 -0.87
C SER A 440 16.10 -38.37 -0.20
N LEU A 441 16.05 -37.87 1.04
CA LEU A 441 14.82 -37.68 1.82
C LEU A 441 13.84 -36.66 1.21
N LEU A 442 14.23 -35.94 0.14
CA LEU A 442 13.39 -34.93 -0.49
C LEU A 442 12.39 -35.49 -1.51
N ALA A 443 12.50 -36.75 -1.92
CA ALA A 443 11.57 -37.33 -2.88
C ALA A 443 10.18 -37.61 -2.28
N GLY A 444 9.14 -37.53 -3.11
CA GLY A 444 7.77 -37.90 -2.73
C GLY A 444 7.08 -36.88 -1.82
N PRO A 445 6.56 -37.26 -0.63
CA PRO A 445 5.75 -36.38 0.20
C PRO A 445 6.51 -35.17 0.76
N ALA A 446 7.84 -35.25 0.88
CA ALA A 446 8.68 -34.13 1.28
C ALA A 446 8.54 -32.91 0.35
N LEU A 447 8.34 -33.12 -0.96
CA LEU A 447 8.12 -32.03 -1.92
C LEU A 447 6.86 -31.22 -1.62
N LEU A 448 5.80 -31.89 -1.13
CA LEU A 448 4.56 -31.21 -0.71
C LEU A 448 4.80 -30.36 0.54
N ASN A 449 5.61 -30.86 1.47
CA ASN A 449 5.97 -30.11 2.67
C ASN A 449 6.82 -28.87 2.32
N ILE A 450 7.76 -29.00 1.37
CA ILE A 450 8.56 -27.87 0.87
C ILE A 450 7.63 -26.83 0.21
N ALA A 451 6.71 -27.26 -0.66
CA ALA A 451 5.75 -26.37 -1.31
C ALA A 451 4.90 -25.59 -0.28
N ALA A 452 4.42 -26.27 0.76
CA ALA A 452 3.69 -25.62 1.86
C ALA A 452 4.59 -24.68 2.68
N GLY A 453 5.84 -25.08 2.95
CA GLY A 453 6.83 -24.30 3.69
C GLY A 453 7.19 -22.99 3.01
N LEU A 454 7.45 -23.02 1.69
CA LEU A 454 7.77 -21.83 0.89
C LEU A 454 6.68 -20.77 0.96
N ARG A 455 5.41 -21.19 0.83
CA ARG A 455 4.24 -20.32 0.98
C ARG A 455 4.09 -19.81 2.42
N ALA A 456 4.29 -20.68 3.41
CA ALA A 456 4.13 -20.34 4.83
C ALA A 456 5.12 -19.26 5.29
N VAL A 457 6.36 -19.32 4.79
CA VAL A 457 7.47 -18.41 5.09
C VAL A 457 7.41 -17.11 4.26
N GLN A 458 6.52 -17.05 3.26
CA GLN A 458 6.39 -15.92 2.32
C GLN A 458 7.68 -15.65 1.55
N ALA A 459 8.33 -16.72 1.07
CA ALA A 459 9.61 -16.63 0.37
C ALA A 459 9.50 -15.82 -0.95
N GLY A 460 8.30 -15.60 -1.48
CA GLY A 460 8.06 -14.80 -2.69
C GLY A 460 8.21 -13.29 -2.51
N ARG A 461 8.23 -12.82 -1.25
CA ARG A 461 8.35 -11.39 -0.94
C ARG A 461 9.79 -10.99 -0.68
N ASP A 462 10.26 -9.98 -1.39
CA ASP A 462 11.59 -9.38 -1.17
C ASP A 462 11.53 -8.25 -0.14
N VAL A 463 12.71 -7.80 0.28
CA VAL A 463 12.87 -6.61 1.13
C VAL A 463 14.02 -5.78 0.59
N THR A 464 13.74 -4.50 0.37
CA THR A 464 14.71 -3.50 -0.02
C THR A 464 14.70 -2.36 0.99
N THR A 465 15.89 -1.99 1.42
CA THR A 465 16.12 -0.85 2.30
C THR A 465 17.28 -0.08 1.75
N ASP A 466 17.08 1.20 1.53
CA ASP A 466 18.16 2.14 1.31
C ASP A 466 18.01 3.23 2.38
N ASN A 467 19.11 3.89 2.73
CA ASN A 467 19.01 5.10 3.51
C ASN A 467 20.02 6.07 2.92
N ASP A 468 19.52 6.92 2.03
CA ASP A 468 20.18 8.18 1.75
C ASP A 468 20.17 8.95 3.09
N PRO A 469 21.34 9.34 3.67
CA PRO A 469 21.44 9.97 4.98
C PRO A 469 20.89 11.42 4.99
N ARG A 470 19.66 11.62 4.50
CA ARG A 470 18.94 12.88 4.59
C ARG A 470 18.26 12.93 5.96
N GLU A 471 18.51 14.01 6.70
CA GLU A 471 17.99 14.18 8.07
C GLU A 471 16.45 14.16 8.15
N HIS A 472 15.76 14.42 7.02
CA HIS A 472 14.29 14.58 6.95
C HIS A 472 13.63 13.80 5.81
N GLY A 473 14.28 12.73 5.31
CA GLY A 473 13.72 11.92 4.26
C GLY A 473 14.25 10.50 4.27
N ALA A 474 13.58 9.63 3.53
CA ALA A 474 14.03 8.26 3.32
C ALA A 474 13.92 7.88 1.85
N HIS A 475 14.75 6.93 1.42
CA HIS A 475 14.77 6.45 0.05
C HIS A 475 14.80 4.94 0.05
N ALA A 476 14.12 4.29 -0.89
CA ALA A 476 14.34 2.88 -1.20
C ALA A 476 14.30 2.73 -2.71
N HIS A 477 15.13 1.82 -3.18
CA HIS A 477 15.19 1.48 -4.59
C HIS A 477 14.93 -0.02 -4.75
N TRP A 478 14.06 -0.35 -5.67
CA TRP A 478 13.84 -1.69 -6.15
C TRP A 478 14.35 -1.79 -7.58
N ARG A 479 14.98 -2.91 -7.89
CA ARG A 479 15.46 -3.21 -9.24
C ARG A 479 15.00 -4.59 -9.61
N ARG A 480 14.54 -4.74 -10.84
CA ARG A 480 14.22 -6.04 -11.39
C ARG A 480 15.48 -6.93 -11.32
N PRO A 481 15.39 -8.15 -10.76
CA PRO A 481 16.50 -9.09 -10.76
C PRO A 481 17.02 -9.33 -12.19
N SER A 482 18.34 -9.47 -12.33
CA SER A 482 18.97 -9.71 -13.64
C SER A 482 18.58 -11.05 -14.27
N VAL A 483 18.30 -12.05 -13.45
CA VAL A 483 17.76 -13.35 -13.87
C VAL A 483 16.27 -13.34 -13.56
N GLU A 484 15.43 -13.36 -14.57
CA GLU A 484 13.99 -13.43 -14.33
C GLU A 484 13.56 -14.89 -14.17
N LEU A 485 13.00 -15.23 -13.00
CA LEU A 485 12.60 -16.60 -12.68
C LEU A 485 11.18 -16.95 -13.15
N SER A 486 10.37 -15.93 -13.47
CA SER A 486 9.08 -16.09 -14.17
C SER A 486 8.96 -15.04 -15.29
N PRO A 487 9.50 -15.32 -16.50
CA PRO A 487 9.49 -14.39 -17.62
C PRO A 487 8.15 -14.31 -18.36
N GLN A 488 7.22 -15.21 -18.07
CA GLN A 488 5.91 -15.27 -18.75
C GLN A 488 4.84 -14.43 -18.07
N SER A 489 5.12 -13.96 -16.86
CA SER A 489 4.16 -13.15 -16.14
C SER A 489 3.98 -11.76 -16.72
N THR A 490 2.74 -11.31 -16.66
CA THR A 490 2.35 -9.92 -16.95
C THR A 490 1.67 -9.26 -15.76
N GLU A 491 1.61 -9.94 -14.61
CA GLU A 491 0.97 -9.39 -13.41
C GLU A 491 1.83 -8.25 -12.82
N PRO A 492 1.22 -7.13 -12.38
CA PRO A 492 1.95 -6.03 -11.77
C PRO A 492 2.57 -6.48 -10.44
N VAL A 493 3.75 -5.93 -10.14
CA VAL A 493 4.43 -6.13 -8.87
C VAL A 493 3.83 -5.19 -7.83
N ARG A 494 3.31 -5.75 -6.74
CA ARG A 494 2.83 -4.96 -5.60
C ARG A 494 4.01 -4.57 -4.74
N VAL A 495 4.06 -3.29 -4.41
CA VAL A 495 5.09 -2.73 -3.53
C VAL A 495 4.43 -2.13 -2.31
N PHE A 496 4.97 -2.51 -1.18
CA PHE A 496 4.58 -2.05 0.14
C PHE A 496 5.75 -1.29 0.77
N ALA A 497 5.49 -0.12 1.31
CA ALA A 497 6.45 0.64 2.08
C ALA A 497 5.94 0.89 3.50
N TYR A 498 6.77 0.52 4.47
CA TYR A 498 6.60 0.78 5.88
C TYR A 498 7.46 1.99 6.28
N MET A 499 6.82 2.93 6.96
CA MET A 499 7.45 4.15 7.45
C MET A 499 7.16 4.28 8.95
N ALA A 500 8.20 4.36 9.77
CA ALA A 500 8.07 4.74 11.17
C ALA A 500 8.63 6.15 11.35
N LEU A 501 7.72 7.09 11.59
CA LEU A 501 8.04 8.49 11.86
C LEU A 501 8.13 8.72 13.35
N ALA A 502 9.11 9.50 13.78
CA ALA A 502 9.22 9.89 15.18
C ALA A 502 9.66 11.33 15.30
N ASP A 503 9.37 11.91 16.45
CA ASP A 503 10.04 13.12 16.88
C ASP A 503 11.35 12.72 17.60
N GLU A 504 12.46 13.25 17.10
CA GLU A 504 13.78 13.09 17.69
C GLU A 504 14.23 14.30 18.50
N ALA A 505 13.50 15.42 18.46
CA ALA A 505 13.79 16.57 19.29
C ALA A 505 13.50 16.24 20.76
N PRO A 506 14.52 16.18 21.65
CA PRO A 506 14.27 15.98 23.08
C PRO A 506 13.56 17.19 23.73
N ALA A 507 13.52 18.33 23.05
CA ALA A 507 13.12 19.62 23.60
C ALA A 507 11.68 19.65 24.14
N LEU A 508 10.71 19.02 23.45
CA LEU A 508 9.31 19.17 23.89
C LEU A 508 9.03 18.40 25.18
N ILE A 509 9.45 17.13 25.27
CA ILE A 509 9.21 16.35 26.50
C ILE A 509 9.97 16.96 27.69
N GLU A 510 11.18 17.48 27.44
CA GLU A 510 11.98 18.15 28.46
C GLU A 510 11.36 19.47 28.91
N SER A 511 10.77 20.23 27.98
CA SER A 511 10.05 21.45 28.33
C SER A 511 8.78 21.17 29.17
N ILE A 512 8.05 20.09 28.85
CA ILE A 512 6.84 19.69 29.57
C ILE A 512 7.20 19.12 30.95
N THR A 513 8.26 18.31 31.07
CA THR A 513 8.73 17.84 32.38
C THR A 513 9.18 18.99 33.26
N ARG A 514 9.95 19.95 32.71
CA ARG A 514 10.35 21.17 33.44
C ARG A 514 9.14 22.01 33.83
N MET A 515 8.13 22.14 32.97
CA MET A 515 6.88 22.83 33.29
C MET A 515 6.15 22.15 34.44
N VAL A 516 5.90 20.84 34.35
CA VAL A 516 5.18 20.09 35.41
C VAL A 516 5.96 20.12 36.72
N ALA A 517 7.29 19.98 36.67
CA ALA A 517 8.15 20.12 37.85
C ALA A 517 8.08 21.54 38.44
N GLY A 518 8.08 22.58 37.60
CA GLY A 518 7.91 23.97 38.02
C GLY A 518 6.56 24.21 38.70
N LEU A 519 5.47 23.67 38.15
CA LEU A 519 4.14 23.75 38.77
C LEU A 519 4.08 23.02 40.11
N ALA A 520 4.69 21.83 40.20
CA ALA A 520 4.78 21.09 41.46
C ALA A 520 5.57 21.87 42.52
N LEU A 521 6.67 22.54 42.13
CA LEU A 521 7.44 23.41 43.01
C LEU A 521 6.66 24.65 43.45
N VAL A 522 5.83 25.24 42.59
CA VAL A 522 4.95 26.37 42.96
C VAL A 522 3.89 25.93 43.97
N VAL A 523 3.22 24.81 43.73
CA VAL A 523 2.23 24.26 44.68
C VAL A 523 2.88 23.91 46.01
N LEU A 524 4.07 23.29 45.98
CA LEU A 524 4.87 22.99 47.17
C LEU A 524 5.25 24.27 47.91
N GLY A 525 5.77 25.27 47.20
CA GLY A 525 6.21 26.54 47.76
C GLY A 525 5.07 27.30 48.43
N ILE A 526 3.93 27.42 47.75
CA ILE A 526 2.72 28.04 48.30
C ILE A 526 2.26 27.27 49.55
N GLY A 527 2.15 25.95 49.48
CA GLY A 527 1.77 25.14 50.65
C GLY A 527 2.72 25.33 51.83
N THR A 528 4.03 25.34 51.61
CA THR A 528 5.02 25.56 52.68
C THR A 528 4.99 26.96 53.27
N LEU A 529 4.69 27.98 52.46
CA LEU A 529 4.55 29.36 52.93
C LEU A 529 3.28 29.52 53.77
N LEU A 530 2.18 28.87 53.39
CA LEU A 530 0.91 28.92 54.13
C LEU A 530 0.98 28.18 55.47
N SER A 531 1.71 27.07 55.57
CA SER A 531 1.87 26.33 56.84
C SER A 531 3.07 26.73 57.69
N GLY A 532 3.90 27.67 57.23
CA GLY A 532 5.13 28.06 57.93
C GLY A 532 6.21 26.96 58.04
N GLY A 533 6.14 25.91 57.20
CA GLY A 533 6.99 24.72 57.30
C GLY A 533 6.60 23.61 56.31
N ILE A 534 7.32 22.47 56.32
CA ILE A 534 7.08 21.33 55.39
C ILE A 534 6.12 20.28 56.00
N GLU A 535 5.73 20.45 57.27
CA GLU A 535 4.95 19.44 58.02
C GLU A 535 3.58 19.12 57.40
N TRP A 536 3.01 20.03 56.61
CA TRP A 536 1.76 19.84 55.87
C TRP A 536 1.84 18.72 54.83
N LEU A 537 3.02 18.24 54.44
CA LEU A 537 3.14 17.08 53.55
C LEU A 537 2.75 15.77 54.23
N TYR A 538 2.97 15.68 55.54
CA TYR A 538 2.89 14.41 56.29
C TYR A 538 1.79 14.41 57.36
N SER A 539 1.35 15.59 57.80
CA SER A 539 0.25 15.75 58.75
C SER A 539 -0.93 16.50 58.10
N PRO A 540 -2.16 16.01 58.23
CA PRO A 540 -3.37 16.76 57.90
C PRO A 540 -3.76 17.76 59.00
N GLU A 541 -3.02 17.82 60.11
CA GLU A 541 -3.24 18.68 61.28
C GLU A 541 -2.08 19.67 61.37
N VAL A 542 -2.11 20.71 60.54
CA VAL A 542 -1.06 21.74 60.52
C VAL A 542 -1.68 23.11 60.70
N SER A 543 -1.15 23.82 61.70
CA SER A 543 -1.31 25.23 62.08
C SER A 543 -2.72 25.85 61.99
N GLU A 544 -3.16 26.53 63.05
CA GLU A 544 -4.43 27.28 63.13
C GLU A 544 -4.58 28.44 62.10
N HIS A 545 -3.66 28.60 61.14
CA HIS A 545 -3.56 29.73 60.20
C HIS A 545 -3.28 29.29 58.75
N PHE A 546 -3.81 28.16 58.28
CA PHE A 546 -3.55 27.67 56.91
C PHE A 546 -4.35 28.42 55.83
N VAL A 547 -5.47 29.07 56.18
CA VAL A 547 -6.19 29.97 55.28
C VAL A 547 -5.34 31.22 54.96
N PRO A 548 -5.04 31.51 53.69
CA PRO A 548 -4.31 32.71 53.30
C PRO A 548 -5.09 34.00 53.64
N GLU A 549 -4.45 34.95 54.33
CA GLU A 549 -4.97 36.33 54.47
C GLU A 549 -5.12 37.04 53.11
N GLN A 550 -4.41 36.58 52.07
CA GLN A 550 -4.42 37.12 50.70
C GLN A 550 -4.74 36.03 49.66
N ALA A 551 -5.92 35.39 49.79
CA ALA A 551 -6.37 34.35 48.86
C ALA A 551 -6.34 34.80 47.39
N ASP A 552 -6.65 36.07 47.11
CA ASP A 552 -6.65 36.64 45.75
C ASP A 552 -5.26 36.57 45.08
N ALA A 553 -4.18 36.77 45.85
CA ALA A 553 -2.82 36.70 45.35
C ALA A 553 -2.42 35.26 45.00
N VAL A 554 -2.83 34.29 45.83
CA VAL A 554 -2.58 32.86 45.60
C VAL A 554 -3.34 32.38 44.35
N VAL A 555 -4.60 32.77 44.22
CA VAL A 555 -5.43 32.46 43.04
C VAL A 555 -4.82 33.06 41.76
N ALA A 556 -4.38 34.33 41.82
CA ALA A 556 -3.74 34.99 40.68
C ALA A 556 -2.47 34.24 40.23
N VAL A 557 -1.61 33.83 41.17
CA VAL A 557 -0.40 33.06 40.87
C VAL A 557 -0.74 31.69 40.27
N LEU A 558 -1.70 30.97 40.85
CA LEU A 558 -2.13 29.64 40.39
C LEU A 558 -2.81 29.65 39.01
N LEU A 559 -3.31 30.80 38.53
CA LEU A 559 -3.87 30.94 37.18
C LEU A 559 -2.84 31.50 36.18
N LEU A 560 -2.02 32.46 36.60
CA LEU A 560 -1.11 33.17 35.70
C LEU A 560 0.14 32.34 35.37
N VAL A 561 0.70 31.62 36.35
CA VAL A 561 1.91 30.79 36.13
C VAL A 561 1.65 29.64 35.16
N PRO A 562 0.60 28.80 35.30
CA PRO A 562 0.32 27.75 34.33
C PRO A 562 -0.02 28.29 32.95
N GLY A 563 -0.76 29.40 32.86
CA GLY A 563 -1.11 30.05 31.59
C GLY A 563 0.13 30.56 30.84
N LEU A 564 1.07 31.19 31.54
CA LEU A 564 2.30 31.71 30.95
C LEU A 564 3.27 30.58 30.54
N LEU A 565 3.34 29.51 31.32
CA LEU A 565 4.14 28.33 30.96
C LEU A 565 3.55 27.59 29.76
N LEU A 566 2.23 27.44 29.68
CA LEU A 566 1.56 26.81 28.55
C LEU A 566 1.71 27.63 27.26
N ALA A 567 1.63 28.96 27.35
CA ALA A 567 1.80 29.85 26.19
C ALA A 567 3.21 29.82 25.59
N ARG A 568 4.22 29.40 26.36
CA ARG A 568 5.59 29.20 25.87
C ARG A 568 5.86 27.80 25.31
N LEU A 569 4.91 26.87 25.43
CA LEU A 569 4.99 25.58 24.78
C LEU A 569 4.48 25.72 23.35
N ASP A 570 5.37 25.59 22.37
CA ASP A 570 4.98 25.44 20.96
C ASP A 570 4.29 24.09 20.76
N LEU A 571 2.98 24.03 21.00
CA LEU A 571 2.18 22.82 20.84
C LEU A 571 1.69 22.71 19.38
N PRO A 572 2.10 21.67 18.64
CA PRO A 572 1.73 21.53 17.24
C PRO A 572 0.24 21.25 17.03
N SER A 573 -0.27 21.60 15.84
CA SER A 573 -1.69 21.40 15.47
C SER A 573 -2.14 19.94 15.67
N THR A 574 -3.36 19.73 16.20
CA THR A 574 -3.94 18.38 16.43
C THR A 574 -4.09 17.56 15.16
N LYS A 575 -4.17 18.21 14.00
CA LYS A 575 -4.35 17.56 12.69
C LYS A 575 -3.02 17.13 12.05
N SER A 576 -1.90 17.63 12.57
CA SER A 576 -0.56 17.29 12.07
C SER A 576 -0.09 15.95 12.64
N VAL A 577 0.85 15.31 11.94
CA VAL A 577 1.56 14.10 12.39
C VAL A 577 2.27 14.36 13.73
N LEU A 578 2.93 15.51 13.83
CA LEU A 578 3.62 15.95 15.06
C LEU A 578 2.62 16.10 16.24
N GLY A 579 1.43 16.66 15.98
CA GLY A 579 0.36 16.76 16.96
C GLY A 579 -0.12 15.41 17.51
N GLN A 580 -0.05 14.34 16.71
CA GLN A 580 -0.35 12.99 17.18
C GLN A 580 0.78 12.38 17.99
N LEU A 581 2.03 12.54 17.53
CA LEU A 581 3.21 12.10 18.27
C LEU A 581 3.24 12.71 19.68
N HIS A 582 2.78 13.95 19.82
CA HIS A 582 2.69 14.66 21.10
C HIS A 582 1.33 14.59 21.77
N ARG A 583 0.40 13.75 21.31
CA ARG A 583 -0.96 13.72 21.88
C ARG A 583 -0.96 13.44 23.38
N PHE A 584 -0.18 12.46 23.83
CA PHE A 584 -0.04 12.12 25.24
C PHE A 584 0.56 13.26 26.07
N GLN A 585 1.64 13.87 25.55
CA GLN A 585 2.31 14.99 26.19
C GLN A 585 1.40 16.22 26.32
N ARG A 586 0.59 16.49 25.29
CA ARG A 586 -0.44 17.53 25.31
C ARG A 586 -1.51 17.24 26.35
N THR A 587 -1.94 15.98 26.47
CA THR A 587 -2.91 15.61 27.52
C THR A 587 -2.31 15.78 28.91
N LEU A 588 -1.03 15.48 29.13
CA LEU A 588 -0.36 15.71 30.41
C LEU A 588 -0.21 17.21 30.73
N ALA A 589 0.17 18.02 29.74
CA ALA A 589 0.25 19.47 29.86
C ALA A 589 -1.13 20.10 30.16
N ALA A 590 -2.18 19.66 29.47
CA ALA A 590 -3.54 20.11 29.75
C ALA A 590 -4.02 19.64 31.14
N ALA A 591 -3.72 18.40 31.53
CA ALA A 591 -4.09 17.87 32.84
C ALA A 591 -3.42 18.65 33.99
N SER A 592 -2.13 19.01 33.87
CA SER A 592 -1.45 19.78 34.92
C SER A 592 -2.03 21.21 35.08
N VAL A 593 -2.43 21.83 33.99
CA VAL A 593 -3.13 23.14 34.01
C VAL A 593 -4.53 23.00 34.61
N VAL A 594 -5.27 21.94 34.28
CA VAL A 594 -6.59 21.67 34.88
C VAL A 594 -6.48 21.46 36.39
N VAL A 595 -5.47 20.70 36.86
CA VAL A 595 -5.23 20.46 38.29
C VAL A 595 -4.93 21.75 39.05
N THR A 596 -4.07 22.60 38.49
CA THR A 596 -3.71 23.90 39.10
C THR A 596 -4.88 24.90 39.08
N THR A 597 -5.66 24.92 38.00
CA THR A 597 -6.89 25.73 37.91
C THR A 597 -7.95 25.26 38.91
N ALA A 598 -8.15 23.95 39.04
CA ALA A 598 -9.07 23.38 40.02
C ALA A 598 -8.63 23.73 41.46
N LEU A 599 -7.33 23.67 41.74
CA LEU A 599 -6.79 24.10 43.03
C LEU A 599 -7.06 25.59 43.29
N ALA A 600 -6.89 26.46 42.29
CA ALA A 600 -7.20 27.89 42.40
C ALA A 600 -8.68 28.15 42.73
N ILE A 601 -9.60 27.43 42.09
CA ILE A 601 -11.04 27.51 42.39
C ILE A 601 -11.32 27.10 43.84
N VAL A 602 -10.67 26.04 44.31
CA VAL A 602 -10.84 25.53 45.68
C VAL A 602 -10.33 26.53 46.71
N VAL A 603 -9.15 27.13 46.48
CA VAL A 603 -8.60 28.19 47.36
C VAL A 603 -9.54 29.40 47.43
N GLY A 604 -10.22 29.75 46.34
CA GLY A 604 -11.18 30.85 46.31
C GLY A 604 -12.56 30.54 46.93
N THR A 605 -12.86 29.27 47.25
CA THR A 605 -14.22 28.84 47.67
C THR A 605 -14.28 28.17 49.04
N VAL A 606 -13.23 27.49 49.48
CA VAL A 606 -13.20 26.71 50.72
C VAL A 606 -12.64 27.55 51.87
N GLN A 607 -13.39 27.63 52.98
CA GLN A 607 -13.01 28.36 54.20
C GLN A 607 -12.48 27.45 55.33
N SER A 608 -12.36 26.14 55.08
CA SER A 608 -11.92 25.15 56.06
C SER A 608 -10.44 24.79 55.89
N ASP A 609 -9.63 25.01 56.93
CA ASP A 609 -8.18 24.70 56.95
C ASP A 609 -7.89 23.24 56.58
N ARG A 610 -8.65 22.30 57.17
CA ARG A 610 -8.41 20.86 57.00
C ARG A 610 -8.72 20.37 55.59
N GLU A 611 -9.72 20.98 54.94
CA GLU A 611 -10.07 20.66 53.56
C GLU A 611 -9.07 21.29 52.58
N MET A 612 -8.62 22.52 52.87
CA MET A 612 -7.63 23.21 52.05
C MET A 612 -6.29 22.44 52.02
N THR A 613 -5.77 22.01 53.18
CA THR A 613 -4.53 21.21 53.26
C THR A 613 -4.63 19.91 52.46
N ARG A 614 -5.77 19.20 52.56
CA ARG A 614 -6.02 17.98 51.79
C ARG A 614 -6.03 18.21 50.29
N MET A 615 -6.57 19.35 49.84
CA MET A 615 -6.64 19.68 48.41
C MET A 615 -5.26 20.07 47.84
N PHE A 616 -4.42 20.76 48.62
CA PHE A 616 -3.01 20.99 48.27
C PHE A 616 -2.22 19.68 48.20
N GLN A 617 -2.40 18.77 49.17
CA GLN A 617 -1.78 17.44 49.15
C GLN A 617 -2.23 16.62 47.93
N LEU A 618 -3.52 16.62 47.63
CA LEU A 618 -4.10 15.92 46.48
C LEU A 618 -3.56 16.48 45.16
N ALA A 619 -3.53 17.82 45.00
CA ALA A 619 -2.99 18.46 43.81
C ALA A 619 -1.49 18.15 43.62
N LEU A 620 -0.70 18.21 44.69
CA LEU A 620 0.72 17.86 44.66
C LEU A 620 0.93 16.37 44.30
N ALA A 621 0.13 15.46 44.88
CA ALA A 621 0.18 14.04 44.57
C ALA A 621 -0.17 13.76 43.09
N ILE A 622 -1.18 14.44 42.54
CA ILE A 622 -1.53 14.32 41.12
C ILE A 622 -0.41 14.84 40.22
N LEU A 623 0.19 16.00 40.53
CA LEU A 623 1.30 16.56 39.76
C LEU A 623 2.56 15.67 39.81
N LEU A 624 2.88 15.08 40.97
CA LEU A 624 3.94 14.08 41.11
C LEU A 624 3.62 12.82 40.30
N GLY A 625 2.37 12.37 40.28
CA GLY A 625 1.91 11.27 39.42
C GLY A 625 2.14 11.56 37.94
N ILE A 626 1.78 12.76 37.47
CA ILE A 626 2.04 13.23 36.10
C ILE A 626 3.55 13.26 35.81
N LEU A 627 4.38 13.74 36.75
CA LEU A 627 5.84 13.77 36.60
C LEU A 627 6.43 12.35 36.45
N VAL A 628 5.97 11.40 37.26
CA VAL A 628 6.36 9.98 37.14
C VAL A 628 5.93 9.42 35.79
N CYS A 629 4.73 9.75 35.29
CA CYS A 629 4.31 9.36 33.94
C CYS A 629 5.25 9.90 32.85
N CYS A 630 5.70 11.16 32.95
CA CYS A 630 6.68 11.73 32.02
C CYS A 630 8.04 11.01 32.07
N LEU A 631 8.53 10.67 33.27
CA LEU A 631 9.79 9.93 33.46
C LEU A 631 9.69 8.50 32.91
N CYS A 632 8.55 7.83 33.14
CA CYS A 632 8.23 6.53 32.57
C CYS A 632 8.21 6.60 31.03
N GLU A 633 7.67 7.66 30.44
CA GLU A 633 7.69 7.89 28.99
C GLU A 633 9.13 8.04 28.47
N PHE A 634 9.97 8.81 29.16
CA PHE A 634 11.39 8.98 28.80
C PHE A 634 12.15 7.64 28.82
N TYR A 635 11.98 6.84 29.87
CA TYR A 635 12.61 5.53 30.00
C TYR A 635 12.09 4.53 28.97
N ALA A 636 10.76 4.54 28.74
CA ALA A 636 10.12 3.77 27.69
C ALA A 636 10.66 4.09 26.29
N ARG A 637 10.81 5.38 25.94
CA ARG A 637 11.39 5.81 24.66
C ARG A 637 12.80 5.24 24.48
N ARG A 638 13.61 5.22 25.54
CA ARG A 638 14.98 4.67 25.52
C ARG A 638 15.02 3.17 25.24
N ILE A 639 14.16 2.37 25.86
CA ILE A 639 14.11 0.91 25.66
C ILE A 639 13.61 0.55 24.25
N HIS A 640 12.60 1.26 23.76
CA HIS A 640 11.94 0.89 22.49
C HIS A 640 12.69 1.31 21.23
N ARG A 641 13.64 2.24 21.35
CA ARG A 641 14.61 2.58 20.30
C ARG A 641 15.38 1.36 19.77
N GLY A 642 15.57 0.31 20.58
CA GLY A 642 16.35 -0.88 20.21
C GLY A 642 15.65 -1.93 19.33
N SER A 643 14.43 -1.73 18.82
CA SER A 643 13.73 -2.73 17.99
C SER A 643 14.37 -2.87 16.60
N SER A 644 14.71 -4.11 16.21
CA SER A 644 15.42 -4.42 14.96
C SER A 644 14.54 -4.69 13.76
N VAL A 645 13.25 -5.01 13.94
CA VAL A 645 12.30 -5.31 12.84
C VAL A 645 11.02 -4.49 13.01
N PRO A 646 10.48 -3.92 11.91
CA PRO A 646 9.17 -3.29 11.89
C PRO A 646 8.04 -4.24 12.30
N ARG A 647 7.04 -3.73 13.01
CA ARG A 647 5.91 -4.53 13.51
C ARG A 647 4.71 -4.42 12.56
N SER A 648 4.85 -4.83 11.31
CA SER A 648 3.75 -4.83 10.34
C SER A 648 3.45 -6.26 9.86
N THR A 649 2.19 -6.53 9.55
CA THR A 649 1.75 -7.80 8.93
C THR A 649 2.29 -7.98 7.51
N LYS A 650 2.65 -6.87 6.85
CA LYS A 650 3.14 -6.82 5.48
C LYS A 650 4.63 -7.11 5.37
N VAL A 651 5.38 -7.02 6.48
CA VAL A 651 6.77 -7.48 6.57
C VAL A 651 6.82 -9.00 6.38
N PRO A 652 7.64 -9.50 5.44
CA PRO A 652 7.74 -10.93 5.17
C PRO A 652 8.07 -11.74 6.42
N ARG A 653 7.47 -12.93 6.55
CA ARG A 653 7.70 -13.81 7.70
C ARG A 653 9.16 -14.26 7.80
N TRP A 654 9.79 -14.61 6.68
CA TRP A 654 11.20 -15.00 6.65
C TRP A 654 12.13 -13.99 7.35
N LEU A 655 11.88 -12.68 7.20
CA LEU A 655 12.70 -11.64 7.83
C LEU A 655 12.42 -11.55 9.33
N ARG A 656 11.15 -11.67 9.74
CA ARG A 656 10.75 -11.70 11.15
C ARG A 656 11.35 -12.90 11.88
N ASP A 657 11.33 -14.07 11.24
CA ASP A 657 11.84 -15.32 11.79
C ASP A 657 13.37 -15.29 11.89
N ALA A 658 14.07 -14.81 10.85
CA ALA A 658 15.53 -14.65 10.85
C ALA A 658 16.04 -13.76 11.99
N ARG A 659 15.27 -12.73 12.37
CA ARG A 659 15.59 -11.82 13.48
C ARG A 659 14.89 -12.19 14.80
N ARG A 660 14.22 -13.35 14.86
CA ARG A 660 13.48 -13.87 16.03
C ARG A 660 12.52 -12.84 16.65
N SER A 661 11.88 -12.04 15.82
CA SER A 661 10.92 -11.04 16.28
C SER A 661 9.61 -11.71 16.69
N THR A 662 9.48 -12.05 17.97
CA THR A 662 8.26 -12.64 18.57
C THR A 662 7.15 -11.62 18.84
N ARG A 663 7.38 -10.35 18.50
CA ARG A 663 6.43 -9.28 18.81
C ARG A 663 5.27 -9.30 17.82
N HIS A 664 4.05 -9.22 18.36
CA HIS A 664 2.84 -9.14 17.55
C HIS A 664 2.88 -7.93 16.59
N PRO A 665 2.38 -8.10 15.35
CA PRO A 665 2.23 -6.99 14.43
C PRO A 665 1.29 -5.95 15.03
N VAL A 666 1.59 -4.68 14.75
CA VAL A 666 0.82 -3.52 15.21
C VAL A 666 0.08 -2.97 13.99
N GLU A 667 -1.18 -2.60 14.16
CA GLU A 667 -1.92 -1.90 13.10
C GLU A 667 -1.30 -0.51 12.86
N PRO A 668 -1.13 -0.12 11.59
CA PRO A 668 -0.59 1.19 11.23
C PRO A 668 -1.51 2.31 11.73
N ASP A 669 -0.94 3.49 11.97
CA ASP A 669 -1.73 4.65 12.36
C ASP A 669 -2.48 5.24 11.17
N ASP A 670 -1.86 5.22 9.98
CA ASP A 670 -2.47 5.58 8.71
C ASP A 670 -1.99 4.65 7.57
N PHE A 671 -2.91 4.34 6.65
CA PHE A 671 -2.68 3.49 5.47
C PHE A 671 -3.09 4.26 4.21
N PHE A 672 -2.16 4.39 3.28
CA PHE A 672 -2.34 5.04 1.99
C PHE A 672 -2.27 4.00 0.88
N ASP A 673 -3.36 3.86 0.14
CA ASP A 673 -3.43 2.95 -1.00
C ASP A 673 -3.36 3.76 -2.29
N ALA A 674 -2.32 3.52 -3.06
CA ALA A 674 -2.13 4.04 -4.40
C ALA A 674 -2.54 3.02 -5.47
N ARG A 675 -2.97 1.81 -5.09
CA ARG A 675 -3.52 0.85 -6.04
C ARG A 675 -4.77 1.49 -6.64
N GLY A 676 -4.82 1.57 -7.97
CA GLY A 676 -6.00 2.06 -8.68
C GLY A 676 -7.23 1.16 -8.54
N GLU A 677 -7.23 0.22 -7.58
CA GLU A 677 -8.21 -0.82 -7.32
C GLU A 677 -8.68 -0.75 -5.86
N VAL A 678 -9.85 -0.16 -5.63
CA VAL A 678 -10.67 -0.46 -4.45
C VAL A 678 -12.07 -0.81 -4.91
#